data_AF-A0A1Z9VR93-F1
#
_entry.id   AF-A0A1Z9VR93-F1
#
_cell.length_a   1.000
_cell.length_b   1.000
_cell.length_c   1.000
_cell.angle_alpha   90.00
_cell.angle_beta   90.00
_cell.angle_gamma   90.00
#
_symmetry.space_group_name_H-M   'P 1'
#
loop_
_entity.id
_entity.type
_entity.pdbx_description
1 polymer ?
#
loop_
_entity_poly.entity_id
_entity_poly.type
_entity_poly.pdbx_seq_one_letter_code
_entity_poly.pdbx_strand_id
1 'polypeptide(L)'
;MQWSKKLSQWKNGRDFPDTPQSTLSKRNGFYFETSCCDRKKNTTYKQIWKKTGRLPTKQDFTTYREHINKAEKEGKKYATHFANPSESDILVVPIPKAGKNFAHFRLFCEGASLKQKKELWKYVAEQIEQALKKKDYVFILIHGNRVPYFHIHILFFRKQQFPFIIQQEGLRSMVKRIPKPLFEKLDVLSPFELNSKLIQMAGRNALDAGRGNPNFYNSFCRNVFAELQKAAMSIATPVATDIATYPVKGRHNYYKVLLNQSSRWGKKERSFFKGYLKYLTKRAKAEKHHVDTIMLDVVQSALGCVYPSPPQIQPHLSLVAQEFFYNLAMTAAMGNEPGTKMNANDFECFATEGAAAAILYIFNTLQKNYILLPRDKIALVTPIFSPYLEMPRLSDYNLEIVELKCNPDNDYSLDDSEIDKLKDKSIKALFMVNPSNPAAFSLSKENVDRIGHIVNTERMDLIILSDNVYAGFSDQYNSFMLSCPLNTITVYSVSKYFGTTGWRLGLCMVAKNNRINNILKGLPQKYKKVLEKRYETVTLHPSTLSFMERVVFDSRLISQAHVGGLSTPQQTLLSIMLYFDIMDRKKGEPYRNTIKKILRRRMQSFYAQLKTKVNIKPTRTDYYDLINIPEITSNIFGERASKYIVQEYEDLEFLFHLVAKYNTILLPGSGFGTTPWRFRISFANLDEKDYSTIGRNVGLAIKDLVAPVLN
;
A
#
# COMPACT_ATOMS: atom_id res chain seq x y z
N MET A 1 -38.42 -0.43 -29.25
CA MET A 1 -39.55 0.51 -29.06
C MET A 1 -39.04 1.74 -28.32
N GLN A 2 -39.51 2.96 -28.59
CA GLN A 2 -39.12 4.15 -27.81
C GLN A 2 -39.81 4.17 -26.44
N TRP A 3 -39.17 4.81 -25.46
CA TRP A 3 -39.72 5.01 -24.11
C TRP A 3 -41.05 5.78 -24.13
N SER A 4 -41.19 6.79 -24.99
CA SER A 4 -42.45 7.54 -25.19
C SER A 4 -43.64 6.61 -25.50
N LYS A 5 -43.45 5.69 -26.45
CA LYS A 5 -44.46 4.70 -26.86
C LYS A 5 -44.71 3.67 -25.75
N LYS A 6 -43.67 3.20 -25.05
CA LYS A 6 -43.80 2.22 -23.95
C LYS A 6 -44.57 2.77 -22.76
N LEU A 7 -44.27 4.00 -22.33
CA LEU A 7 -45.00 4.67 -21.24
C LEU A 7 -46.47 4.89 -21.60
N SER A 8 -46.75 5.25 -22.86
CA SER A 8 -48.14 5.38 -23.35
C SER A 8 -48.89 4.04 -23.30
N GLN A 9 -48.24 2.93 -23.67
CA GLN A 9 -48.85 1.60 -23.57
C GLN A 9 -49.14 1.21 -22.13
N TRP A 10 -48.22 1.44 -21.20
CA TRP A 10 -48.43 1.16 -19.78
C TRP A 10 -49.61 1.94 -19.19
N LYS A 11 -49.74 3.24 -19.52
CA LYS A 11 -50.88 4.07 -19.11
C LYS A 11 -52.22 3.57 -19.66
N ASN A 12 -52.21 3.11 -20.91
CA ASN A 12 -53.39 2.57 -21.59
C ASN A 12 -53.65 1.09 -21.25
N GLY A 13 -52.92 0.55 -20.29
CA GLY A 13 -53.13 -0.78 -19.78
C GLY A 13 -52.71 -1.91 -20.73
N ARG A 14 -51.65 -1.69 -21.53
CA ARG A 14 -51.12 -2.60 -22.56
C ARG A 14 -49.61 -2.80 -22.42
N ASP A 15 -49.09 -3.90 -22.96
CA ASP A 15 -47.65 -4.22 -23.08
C ASP A 15 -46.86 -4.10 -21.75
N PHE A 16 -47.38 -4.73 -20.70
CA PHE A 16 -46.69 -4.81 -19.41
C PHE A 16 -45.50 -5.79 -19.46
N PRO A 17 -44.42 -5.55 -18.70
CA PRO A 17 -43.35 -6.52 -18.51
C PRO A 17 -43.89 -7.87 -18.03
N ASP A 18 -43.54 -8.94 -18.75
CA ASP A 18 -43.88 -10.32 -18.40
C ASP A 18 -42.62 -11.19 -18.39
N THR A 19 -42.68 -12.31 -17.68
CA THR A 19 -41.54 -13.21 -17.50
C THR A 19 -41.19 -13.97 -18.80
N PRO A 20 -39.90 -14.22 -19.10
CA PRO A 20 -39.50 -15.00 -20.27
C PRO A 20 -39.99 -16.46 -20.16
N GLN A 21 -40.78 -16.93 -21.13
CA GLN A 21 -41.39 -18.26 -21.09
C GLN A 21 -40.39 -19.45 -21.20
N SER A 22 -39.16 -19.25 -21.69
CA SER A 22 -38.36 -20.37 -22.23
C SER A 22 -37.09 -20.81 -21.49
N THR A 23 -36.68 -20.23 -20.35
CA THR A 23 -35.31 -20.53 -19.82
C THR A 23 -35.09 -20.56 -18.30
N LEU A 24 -36.14 -20.64 -17.48
CA LEU A 24 -36.00 -20.37 -16.04
C LEU A 24 -36.47 -21.53 -15.14
N SER A 25 -35.50 -22.21 -14.50
CA SER A 25 -35.78 -23.29 -13.55
C SER A 25 -36.67 -22.79 -12.39
N LYS A 26 -37.63 -23.61 -11.95
CA LYS A 26 -38.62 -23.28 -10.90
C LYS A 26 -38.02 -22.84 -9.55
N ARG A 27 -36.69 -22.93 -9.35
CA ARG A 27 -36.01 -22.73 -8.06
C ARG A 27 -35.18 -21.45 -7.94
N ASN A 28 -34.87 -20.77 -9.05
CA ASN A 28 -34.01 -19.58 -9.07
C ASN A 28 -34.84 -18.34 -9.40
N GLY A 29 -34.64 -17.23 -8.70
CA GLY A 29 -35.27 -15.96 -9.06
C GLY A 29 -34.40 -15.05 -9.92
N PHE A 30 -35.01 -13.94 -10.33
CA PHE A 30 -34.48 -13.01 -11.32
C PHE A 30 -34.81 -11.58 -10.90
N TYR A 31 -34.01 -10.64 -11.38
CA TYR A 31 -34.39 -9.23 -11.42
C TYR A 31 -34.37 -8.75 -12.86
N PHE A 32 -35.09 -7.67 -13.12
CA PHE A 32 -35.10 -7.03 -14.42
C PHE A 32 -34.76 -5.55 -14.27
N GLU A 33 -33.95 -5.06 -15.19
CA GLU A 33 -33.62 -3.64 -15.35
C GLU A 33 -33.96 -3.15 -16.75
N THR A 34 -34.30 -1.86 -16.86
CA THR A 34 -34.57 -1.20 -18.14
C THR A 34 -33.37 -0.41 -18.64
N SER A 35 -33.32 -0.12 -19.94
CA SER A 35 -32.49 0.97 -20.47
C SER A 35 -32.87 2.32 -19.83
N CYS A 36 -32.01 3.33 -19.94
CA CYS A 36 -32.33 4.67 -19.44
C CYS A 36 -33.35 5.38 -20.34
N CYS A 37 -34.37 5.98 -19.72
CA CYS A 37 -35.28 6.96 -20.30
C CYS A 37 -34.69 8.35 -20.13
N ASP A 38 -34.49 9.09 -21.22
CA ASP A 38 -34.10 10.50 -21.14
C ASP A 38 -35.32 11.42 -20.95
N ARG A 39 -35.08 12.68 -20.57
CA ARG A 39 -36.14 13.69 -20.40
C ARG A 39 -37.06 13.86 -21.61
N LYS A 40 -36.55 13.63 -22.83
CA LYS A 40 -37.32 13.69 -24.08
C LYS A 40 -38.09 12.39 -24.39
N LYS A 41 -37.86 11.32 -23.63
CA LYS A 41 -38.44 9.97 -23.82
C LYS A 41 -38.12 9.35 -25.18
N ASN A 42 -37.05 9.80 -25.83
CA ASN A 42 -36.66 9.42 -27.19
C ASN A 42 -35.71 8.22 -27.20
N THR A 43 -35.14 7.85 -26.05
CA THR A 43 -34.29 6.67 -25.95
C THR A 43 -35.09 5.38 -26.20
N THR A 44 -34.38 4.37 -26.68
CA THR A 44 -34.95 3.05 -26.93
C THR A 44 -35.18 2.32 -25.61
N TYR A 45 -36.42 1.89 -25.38
CA TYR A 45 -36.77 0.96 -24.30
C TYR A 45 -36.20 -0.43 -24.62
N LYS A 46 -35.36 -0.92 -23.72
CA LYS A 46 -34.87 -2.30 -23.66
C LYS A 46 -35.09 -2.84 -22.26
N GLN A 47 -35.39 -4.13 -22.17
CA GLN A 47 -35.61 -4.85 -20.93
C GLN A 47 -34.62 -6.00 -20.84
N ILE A 48 -33.83 -6.03 -19.76
CA ILE A 48 -32.76 -7.00 -19.54
C ILE A 48 -33.10 -7.83 -18.29
N TRP A 49 -33.13 -9.15 -18.47
CA TRP A 49 -33.37 -10.11 -17.40
C TRP A 49 -32.06 -10.69 -16.89
N LYS A 50 -31.82 -10.65 -15.56
CA LYS A 50 -30.59 -11.16 -14.94
C LYS A 50 -30.91 -12.20 -13.87
N LYS A 51 -30.10 -13.26 -13.81
CA LYS A 51 -30.19 -14.30 -12.77
C LYS A 51 -29.62 -13.76 -11.45
N THR A 52 -30.32 -13.95 -10.33
CA THR A 52 -29.73 -13.65 -9.02
C THR A 52 -28.75 -14.73 -8.58
N GLY A 53 -27.48 -14.35 -8.40
CA GLY A 53 -26.54 -15.06 -7.51
C GLY A 53 -26.78 -14.68 -6.04
N ARG A 54 -26.19 -15.43 -5.09
CA ARG A 54 -26.29 -15.14 -3.65
C ARG A 54 -25.74 -13.73 -3.33
N LEU A 55 -26.63 -12.74 -3.19
CA LEU A 55 -26.29 -11.43 -2.63
C LEU A 55 -26.21 -11.54 -1.09
N PRO A 56 -25.08 -11.21 -0.45
CA PRO A 56 -24.89 -11.36 0.99
C PRO A 56 -25.30 -10.08 1.71
N THR A 57 -26.59 -9.82 1.84
CA THR A 57 -27.07 -8.71 2.68
C THR A 57 -28.41 -9.08 3.34
N LYS A 58 -28.44 -8.97 4.67
CA LYS A 58 -29.67 -9.02 5.49
C LYS A 58 -30.15 -7.56 5.57
N GLN A 59 -31.25 -7.24 4.90
CA GLN A 59 -31.85 -5.91 4.95
C GLN A 59 -32.77 -5.81 6.18
N ASP A 60 -32.78 -4.66 6.84
CA ASP A 60 -33.66 -4.33 7.96
C ASP A 60 -34.91 -3.59 7.43
N PHE A 61 -36.11 -4.05 7.78
CA PHE A 61 -37.36 -3.74 7.06
C PHE A 61 -38.51 -3.21 7.92
N THR A 62 -38.24 -2.87 9.18
CA THR A 62 -39.27 -2.47 10.16
C THR A 62 -40.12 -1.29 9.67
N THR A 63 -39.50 -0.33 8.98
CA THR A 63 -40.15 0.86 8.41
C THR A 63 -41.08 0.57 7.21
N TYR A 64 -40.77 -0.44 6.38
CA TYR A 64 -41.62 -0.84 5.25
C TYR A 64 -42.90 -1.54 5.71
N ARG A 65 -42.82 -2.32 6.81
CA ARG A 65 -43.96 -3.05 7.37
C ARG A 65 -45.05 -2.12 7.89
N GLU A 66 -44.67 -1.04 8.56
CA GLU A 66 -45.60 -0.01 9.05
C GLU A 66 -46.34 0.70 7.91
N HIS A 67 -45.66 0.98 6.80
CA HIS A 67 -46.25 1.62 5.62
C HIS A 67 -47.21 0.70 4.85
N ILE A 68 -46.89 -0.59 4.75
CA ILE A 68 -47.79 -1.59 4.17
C ILE A 68 -49.06 -1.70 5.01
N ASN A 69 -48.91 -1.83 6.33
CA ASN A 69 -50.05 -1.89 7.26
C ASN A 69 -50.93 -0.63 7.17
N LYS A 70 -50.33 0.55 6.97
CA LYS A 70 -51.06 1.81 6.77
C LYS A 70 -51.83 1.83 5.43
N ALA A 71 -51.20 1.40 4.33
CA ALA A 71 -51.85 1.32 3.02
C ALA A 71 -53.01 0.32 3.00
N GLU A 72 -52.86 -0.82 3.69
CA GLU A 72 -53.93 -1.80 3.87
C GLU A 72 -55.10 -1.24 4.70
N LYS A 73 -54.81 -0.51 5.79
CA LYS A 73 -55.83 0.19 6.60
C LYS A 73 -56.55 1.29 5.82
N GLU A 74 -55.89 1.95 4.89
CA GLU A 74 -56.46 2.98 4.01
C GLU A 74 -57.20 2.39 2.78
N GLY A 75 -57.33 1.06 2.68
CA GLY A 75 -58.04 0.39 1.58
C GLY A 75 -57.31 0.45 0.22
N LYS A 76 -56.04 0.88 0.20
CA LYS A 76 -55.24 1.02 -1.03
C LYS A 76 -54.67 -0.34 -1.45
N LYS A 77 -55.28 -0.98 -2.44
CA LYS A 77 -54.83 -2.29 -2.99
C LYS A 77 -53.72 -2.20 -4.06
N TYR A 78 -52.84 -1.17 -4.02
CA TYR A 78 -51.77 -0.97 -5.02
C TYR A 78 -50.48 -0.41 -4.42
N ALA A 79 -49.40 -0.49 -5.20
CA ALA A 79 -48.02 -0.23 -4.80
C ALA A 79 -47.82 1.08 -4.00
N THR A 80 -47.15 0.99 -2.86
CA THR A 80 -46.89 2.15 -2.00
C THR A 80 -45.61 2.85 -2.46
N HIS A 81 -45.69 4.13 -2.82
CA HIS A 81 -44.53 4.95 -3.18
C HIS A 81 -43.77 5.42 -1.94
N PHE A 82 -42.45 5.32 -2.02
CA PHE A 82 -41.50 5.79 -1.03
C PHE A 82 -40.48 6.70 -1.72
N ALA A 83 -40.48 7.98 -1.36
CA ALA A 83 -39.42 8.89 -1.74
C ALA A 83 -38.22 8.69 -0.81
N ASN A 84 -37.12 8.14 -1.32
CA ASN A 84 -35.88 8.05 -0.54
C ASN A 84 -35.10 9.37 -0.67
N PRO A 85 -34.64 10.00 0.42
CA PRO A 85 -33.77 11.18 0.36
C PRO A 85 -32.48 10.96 -0.45
N SER A 86 -32.08 9.71 -0.73
CA SER A 86 -30.89 9.35 -1.51
C SER A 86 -31.11 9.17 -3.03
N GLU A 87 -31.94 10.01 -3.67
CA GLU A 87 -32.16 10.04 -5.12
C GLU A 87 -32.74 8.76 -5.76
N SER A 88 -33.67 8.09 -5.08
CA SER A 88 -34.43 6.96 -5.66
C SER A 88 -35.86 6.96 -5.15
N ASP A 89 -36.81 6.64 -6.03
CA ASP A 89 -38.19 6.37 -5.64
C ASP A 89 -38.40 4.85 -5.63
N ILE A 90 -39.00 4.32 -4.57
CA ILE A 90 -39.24 2.89 -4.42
C ILE A 90 -40.75 2.67 -4.38
N LEU A 91 -41.27 1.81 -5.24
CA LEU A 91 -42.64 1.32 -5.16
C LEU A 91 -42.64 -0.08 -4.55
N VAL A 92 -43.28 -0.24 -3.40
CA VAL A 92 -43.44 -1.55 -2.75
C VAL A 92 -44.75 -2.16 -3.22
N VAL A 93 -44.67 -3.30 -3.91
CA VAL A 93 -45.84 -3.97 -4.50
C VAL A 93 -46.19 -5.21 -3.68
N PRO A 94 -47.36 -5.24 -3.00
CA PRO A 94 -47.83 -6.43 -2.31
C PRO A 94 -48.16 -7.51 -3.34
N ILE A 95 -47.91 -8.78 -3.00
CA ILE A 95 -48.18 -9.91 -3.89
C ILE A 95 -49.25 -10.83 -3.29
N PRO A 96 -50.01 -11.55 -4.14
CA PRO A 96 -51.06 -12.45 -3.66
C PRO A 96 -50.56 -13.63 -2.82
N LYS A 97 -49.29 -14.06 -2.98
CA LYS A 97 -48.70 -15.21 -2.29
C LYS A 97 -47.19 -15.05 -2.09
N ALA A 98 -46.70 -15.19 -0.86
CA ALA A 98 -45.28 -15.07 -0.54
C ALA A 98 -44.41 -16.12 -1.27
N GLY A 99 -43.25 -15.70 -1.80
CA GLY A 99 -42.31 -16.55 -2.52
C GLY A 99 -40.98 -16.74 -1.78
N LYS A 100 -40.09 -17.59 -2.32
CA LYS A 100 -38.68 -17.69 -1.89
C LYS A 100 -37.77 -17.24 -3.04
N ASN A 101 -36.56 -16.75 -2.72
CA ASN A 101 -35.47 -16.49 -3.66
C ASN A 101 -35.83 -15.65 -4.91
N PHE A 102 -36.24 -14.38 -4.77
CA PHE A 102 -36.50 -13.46 -5.88
C PHE A 102 -37.62 -13.87 -6.87
N ALA A 103 -38.48 -14.83 -6.51
CA ALA A 103 -39.60 -15.26 -7.36
C ALA A 103 -40.81 -14.29 -7.33
N HIS A 104 -40.78 -13.23 -6.53
CA HIS A 104 -41.95 -12.39 -6.23
C HIS A 104 -42.53 -11.66 -7.44
N PHE A 105 -41.70 -11.13 -8.34
CA PHE A 105 -42.20 -10.48 -9.56
C PHE A 105 -42.88 -11.49 -10.50
N ARG A 106 -42.32 -12.70 -10.62
CA ARG A 106 -42.94 -13.80 -11.37
C ARG A 106 -44.29 -14.19 -10.79
N LEU A 107 -44.36 -14.37 -9.47
CA LEU A 107 -45.62 -14.72 -8.78
C LEU A 107 -46.68 -13.62 -8.96
N PHE A 108 -46.27 -12.35 -9.03
CA PHE A 108 -47.18 -11.27 -9.42
C PHE A 108 -47.64 -11.39 -10.87
N CYS A 109 -46.73 -11.65 -11.82
CA CYS A 109 -47.11 -11.85 -13.22
C CYS A 109 -48.04 -13.07 -13.40
N GLU A 110 -47.85 -14.17 -12.68
CA GLU A 110 -48.67 -15.37 -12.78
C GLU A 110 -50.01 -15.23 -12.02
N GLY A 111 -50.03 -14.56 -10.87
CA GLY A 111 -51.17 -14.57 -9.95
C GLY A 111 -51.98 -13.27 -9.84
N ALA A 112 -51.48 -12.14 -10.34
CA ALA A 112 -52.21 -10.87 -10.28
C ALA A 112 -53.29 -10.80 -11.38
N SER A 113 -54.47 -10.30 -11.01
CA SER A 113 -55.54 -10.01 -11.97
C SER A 113 -55.10 -8.99 -13.02
N LEU A 114 -55.71 -9.03 -14.20
CA LEU A 114 -55.42 -8.05 -15.26
C LEU A 114 -55.67 -6.60 -14.79
N LYS A 115 -56.66 -6.39 -13.92
CA LYS A 115 -56.92 -5.11 -13.26
C LYS A 115 -55.72 -4.66 -12.41
N GLN A 116 -55.14 -5.57 -11.62
CA GLN A 116 -53.97 -5.25 -10.80
C GLN A 116 -52.71 -4.92 -11.61
N LYS A 117 -52.47 -5.63 -12.70
CA LYS A 117 -51.35 -5.32 -13.61
C LYS A 117 -51.54 -3.96 -14.28
N LYS A 118 -52.77 -3.65 -14.73
CA LYS A 118 -53.12 -2.35 -15.33
C LYS A 118 -52.86 -1.19 -14.39
N GLU A 119 -53.35 -1.29 -13.16
CA GLU A 119 -53.23 -0.23 -12.17
C GLU A 119 -51.77 -0.02 -11.73
N LEU A 120 -50.99 -1.10 -11.54
CA LEU A 120 -49.57 -0.99 -11.20
C LEU A 120 -48.77 -0.26 -12.28
N TRP A 121 -48.86 -0.70 -13.53
CA TRP A 121 -47.99 -0.17 -14.59
C TRP A 121 -48.42 1.22 -15.06
N LYS A 122 -49.71 1.54 -14.95
CA LYS A 122 -50.19 2.92 -15.08
C LYS A 122 -49.52 3.81 -14.04
N TYR A 123 -49.50 3.38 -12.77
CA TYR A 123 -48.87 4.13 -11.68
C TYR A 123 -47.36 4.28 -11.88
N VAL A 124 -46.65 3.21 -12.27
CA VAL A 124 -45.20 3.26 -12.60
C VAL A 124 -44.92 4.29 -13.70
N ALA A 125 -45.74 4.31 -14.76
CA ALA A 125 -45.57 5.26 -15.86
C ALA A 125 -45.79 6.71 -15.40
N GLU A 126 -46.77 6.96 -14.53
CA GLU A 126 -47.00 8.29 -13.93
C GLU A 126 -45.81 8.74 -13.08
N GLN A 127 -45.23 7.86 -12.26
CA GLN A 127 -44.07 8.18 -11.43
C GLN A 127 -42.82 8.49 -12.26
N ILE A 128 -42.56 7.73 -13.33
CA ILE A 128 -41.45 8.01 -14.25
C ILE A 128 -41.60 9.39 -14.88
N GLU A 129 -42.81 9.76 -15.30
CA GLU A 129 -43.05 11.09 -15.87
C GLU A 129 -42.89 12.21 -14.87
N GLN A 130 -43.29 11.99 -13.62
CA GLN A 130 -43.04 12.96 -12.55
C GLN A 130 -41.53 13.11 -12.26
N ALA A 131 -40.78 12.01 -12.23
CA ALA A 131 -39.33 12.03 -12.06
C ALA A 131 -38.63 12.79 -13.20
N LEU A 132 -39.02 12.56 -14.45
CA LEU A 132 -38.46 13.23 -15.63
C LEU A 132 -38.78 14.74 -15.70
N LYS A 133 -39.76 15.25 -14.94
CA LYS A 133 -39.95 16.71 -14.80
C LYS A 133 -38.78 17.38 -14.08
N LYS A 134 -38.11 16.65 -13.17
CA LYS A 134 -37.09 17.18 -12.26
C LYS A 134 -35.67 16.66 -12.54
N LYS A 135 -35.52 15.57 -13.30
CA LYS A 135 -34.25 14.83 -13.49
C LYS A 135 -34.02 14.51 -14.97
N ASP A 136 -32.76 14.31 -15.36
CA ASP A 136 -32.38 14.19 -16.78
C ASP A 136 -32.56 12.77 -17.33
N TYR A 137 -32.35 11.76 -16.48
CA TYR A 137 -32.44 10.35 -16.82
C TYR A 137 -33.15 9.55 -15.74
N VAL A 138 -33.93 8.55 -16.15
CA VAL A 138 -34.61 7.59 -15.27
C VAL A 138 -34.37 6.16 -15.77
N PHE A 139 -34.12 5.21 -14.87
CA PHE A 139 -34.20 3.79 -15.19
C PHE A 139 -34.88 3.01 -14.08
N ILE A 140 -35.40 1.83 -14.42
CA ILE A 140 -36.17 0.99 -13.50
C ILE A 140 -35.38 -0.27 -13.16
N LEU A 141 -35.36 -0.63 -11.87
CA LEU A 141 -34.83 -1.90 -11.37
C LEU A 141 -35.89 -2.59 -10.50
N ILE A 142 -36.18 -3.87 -10.76
CA ILE A 142 -37.23 -4.62 -10.05
C ILE A 142 -36.66 -5.86 -9.37
N HIS A 143 -36.81 -5.98 -8.05
CA HIS A 143 -36.37 -7.16 -7.29
C HIS A 143 -37.18 -7.39 -5.99
N GLY A 144 -37.05 -8.57 -5.37
CA GLY A 144 -37.64 -8.87 -4.06
C GLY A 144 -36.88 -9.96 -3.30
N ASN A 145 -35.82 -9.60 -2.57
CA ASN A 145 -34.97 -10.55 -1.86
C ASN A 145 -35.48 -10.81 -0.43
N ARG A 146 -35.87 -12.06 -0.11
CA ARG A 146 -36.26 -12.50 1.25
C ARG A 146 -37.33 -11.63 1.94
N VAL A 147 -38.15 -10.93 1.16
CA VAL A 147 -39.29 -10.13 1.61
C VAL A 147 -40.58 -10.66 1.00
N PRO A 148 -41.75 -10.52 1.66
CA PRO A 148 -43.03 -11.01 1.14
C PRO A 148 -43.63 -10.14 0.02
N TYR A 149 -42.86 -9.23 -0.59
CA TYR A 149 -43.28 -8.28 -1.63
C TYR A 149 -42.14 -8.08 -2.66
N PHE A 150 -42.40 -7.41 -3.78
CA PHE A 150 -41.32 -6.95 -4.68
C PHE A 150 -41.30 -5.42 -4.77
N HIS A 151 -40.13 -4.87 -5.06
CA HIS A 151 -39.92 -3.43 -5.18
C HIS A 151 -39.63 -3.06 -6.62
N ILE A 152 -40.14 -1.90 -7.04
CA ILE A 152 -39.75 -1.21 -8.27
C ILE A 152 -38.96 0.03 -7.85
N HIS A 153 -37.65 0.00 -8.08
CA HIS A 153 -36.79 1.15 -7.90
C HIS A 153 -36.83 1.99 -9.18
N ILE A 154 -37.32 3.22 -9.07
CA ILE A 154 -37.23 4.26 -10.08
C ILE A 154 -36.03 5.11 -9.72
N LEU A 155 -34.92 4.87 -10.41
CA LEU A 155 -33.63 5.48 -10.15
C LEU A 155 -33.44 6.67 -11.10
N PHE A 156 -33.01 7.81 -10.58
CA PHE A 156 -32.91 9.04 -11.35
C PHE A 156 -31.62 9.81 -11.05
N PHE A 157 -31.03 10.42 -12.08
CA PHE A 157 -29.72 11.08 -11.97
C PHE A 157 -29.67 12.37 -12.82
N ARG A 158 -28.80 13.31 -12.43
CA ARG A 158 -28.48 14.50 -13.25
C ARG A 158 -27.36 14.19 -14.24
N LYS A 159 -27.33 14.89 -15.38
CA LYS A 159 -26.34 14.72 -16.47
C LYS A 159 -24.87 14.79 -16.00
N GLN A 160 -24.59 15.46 -14.88
CA GLN A 160 -23.24 15.57 -14.27
C GLN A 160 -22.81 14.34 -13.45
N GLN A 161 -23.74 13.48 -12.99
CA GLN A 161 -23.45 12.24 -12.25
C GLN A 161 -23.27 11.02 -13.18
N PHE A 162 -23.35 11.22 -14.49
CA PHE A 162 -23.37 10.16 -15.51
C PHE A 162 -21.99 9.86 -16.14
N PRO A 163 -20.98 9.44 -15.35
CA PRO A 163 -19.94 8.62 -15.95
C PRO A 163 -19.59 7.38 -15.13
N PHE A 164 -20.53 6.64 -14.53
CA PHE A 164 -20.23 5.33 -13.94
C PHE A 164 -21.44 4.39 -14.03
N ILE A 165 -21.51 3.57 -15.08
CA ILE A 165 -22.15 2.22 -15.22
C ILE A 165 -22.36 1.91 -16.74
N ILE A 166 -21.25 1.45 -17.36
CA ILE A 166 -21.04 0.47 -18.46
C ILE A 166 -21.99 0.39 -19.70
N GLN A 167 -21.43 0.83 -20.87
CA GLN A 167 -21.36 0.25 -22.25
C GLN A 167 -22.65 -0.11 -23.04
N GLN A 168 -22.75 -0.10 -24.38
CA GLN A 168 -21.87 -0.10 -25.58
C GLN A 168 -22.85 0.22 -26.76
N GLU A 169 -22.60 1.15 -27.69
CA GLU A 169 -22.01 0.97 -29.03
C GLU A 169 -22.18 2.32 -29.74
N GLY A 170 -21.14 2.78 -30.46
CA GLY A 170 -21.25 3.90 -31.39
C GLY A 170 -21.13 5.30 -30.78
N LEU A 171 -19.91 5.68 -30.38
CA LEU A 171 -19.32 7.03 -30.40
C LEU A 171 -18.07 7.03 -29.49
N ARG A 172 -16.99 6.43 -30.00
CA ARG A 172 -15.64 6.59 -29.46
C ARG A 172 -14.98 7.76 -30.19
N SER A 173 -15.24 8.98 -29.76
CA SER A 173 -14.40 10.13 -30.11
C SER A 173 -14.47 11.20 -29.01
N MET A 174 -13.29 11.71 -28.67
CA MET A 174 -12.97 12.72 -27.65
C MET A 174 -12.85 12.22 -26.20
N VAL A 175 -11.61 12.22 -25.71
CA VAL A 175 -11.28 12.23 -24.28
C VAL A 175 -12.02 13.42 -23.67
N LYS A 176 -12.98 13.19 -22.77
CA LYS A 176 -13.66 14.30 -22.08
C LYS A 176 -12.64 14.92 -21.12
N ARG A 177 -12.27 16.18 -21.38
CA ARG A 177 -11.38 16.95 -20.51
C ARG A 177 -11.86 16.91 -19.06
N ILE A 178 -10.92 16.75 -18.13
CA ILE A 178 -11.25 16.83 -16.70
C ILE A 178 -11.60 18.30 -16.42
N PRO A 179 -12.77 18.62 -15.82
CA PRO A 179 -13.07 20.00 -15.46
C PRO A 179 -11.97 20.55 -14.55
N LYS A 180 -11.41 21.71 -14.86
CA LYS A 180 -10.30 22.34 -14.13
C LYS A 180 -10.46 22.33 -12.58
N PRO A 181 -11.65 22.64 -12.01
CA PRO A 181 -11.83 22.58 -10.55
C PRO A 181 -11.76 21.16 -9.95
N LEU A 182 -12.02 20.12 -10.75
CA LEU A 182 -11.86 18.74 -10.33
C LEU A 182 -10.39 18.31 -10.44
N PHE A 183 -9.69 18.74 -11.50
CA PHE A 183 -8.25 18.51 -11.65
C PHE A 183 -7.49 19.09 -10.45
N GLU A 184 -7.72 20.36 -10.10
CA GLU A 184 -7.07 21.04 -8.97
C GLU A 184 -7.28 20.30 -7.63
N LYS A 185 -8.45 19.66 -7.44
CA LYS A 185 -8.74 18.84 -6.25
C LYS A 185 -8.07 17.47 -6.27
N LEU A 186 -7.88 16.88 -7.44
CA LEU A 186 -7.26 15.56 -7.58
C LEU A 186 -5.74 15.65 -7.51
N ASP A 187 -5.16 16.74 -8.01
CA ASP A 187 -3.72 16.98 -8.03
C ASP A 187 -3.12 17.20 -6.63
N VAL A 188 -3.93 17.71 -5.68
CA VAL A 188 -3.52 17.85 -4.27
C VAL A 188 -3.66 16.57 -3.44
N LEU A 189 -4.24 15.49 -3.98
CA LEU A 189 -4.36 14.24 -3.24
C LEU A 189 -3.01 13.53 -3.14
N SER A 190 -2.81 12.78 -2.04
CA SER A 190 -1.67 11.86 -1.99
C SER A 190 -1.75 10.86 -3.13
N PRO A 191 -0.62 10.39 -3.69
CA PRO A 191 -0.61 9.37 -4.73
C PRO A 191 -1.39 8.11 -4.34
N PHE A 192 -1.45 7.78 -3.05
CA PHE A 192 -2.17 6.60 -2.56
C PHE A 192 -3.70 6.78 -2.56
N GLU A 193 -4.18 7.97 -2.21
CA GLU A 193 -5.61 8.29 -2.27
C GLU A 193 -6.07 8.39 -3.73
N LEU A 194 -5.26 9.04 -4.59
CA LEU A 194 -5.52 9.05 -6.03
C LEU A 194 -5.53 7.62 -6.59
N ASN A 195 -4.57 6.76 -6.22
CA ASN A 195 -4.57 5.36 -6.64
C ASN A 195 -5.89 4.66 -6.29
N SER A 196 -6.37 4.88 -5.05
CA SER A 196 -7.59 4.25 -4.55
C SER A 196 -8.81 4.67 -5.37
N LYS A 197 -8.89 5.95 -5.76
CA LYS A 197 -9.90 6.46 -6.69
C LYS A 197 -9.76 5.85 -8.08
N LEU A 198 -8.55 5.76 -8.63
CA LEU A 198 -8.31 5.14 -9.94
C LEU A 198 -8.69 3.65 -9.96
N ILE A 199 -8.41 2.91 -8.89
CA ILE A 199 -8.84 1.51 -8.72
C ILE A 199 -10.36 1.41 -8.69
N GLN A 200 -11.03 2.28 -7.93
CA GLN A 200 -12.49 2.33 -7.90
C GLN A 200 -13.07 2.59 -9.29
N MET A 201 -12.38 3.41 -10.10
CA MET A 201 -12.79 3.74 -11.45
C MET A 201 -12.57 2.61 -12.45
N ALA A 202 -11.41 1.97 -12.40
CA ALA A 202 -11.01 0.91 -13.33
C ALA A 202 -11.77 -0.41 -13.05
N GLY A 203 -12.19 -0.62 -11.80
CA GLY A 203 -12.81 -1.86 -11.36
C GLY A 203 -11.80 -2.99 -11.13
N ARG A 204 -12.30 -4.21 -10.84
CA ARG A 204 -11.47 -5.32 -10.32
C ARG A 204 -10.45 -5.90 -11.28
N ASN A 205 -10.57 -5.65 -12.59
CA ASN A 205 -9.75 -6.28 -13.62
C ASN A 205 -8.60 -5.37 -14.12
N ALA A 206 -8.37 -4.25 -13.45
CA ALA A 206 -7.35 -3.29 -13.85
C ALA A 206 -5.93 -3.82 -13.65
N LEU A 207 -5.05 -3.53 -14.61
CA LEU A 207 -3.62 -3.73 -14.45
C LEU A 207 -3.06 -2.57 -13.62
N ASP A 208 -3.02 -2.77 -12.30
CA ASP A 208 -2.48 -1.79 -11.35
C ASP A 208 -0.98 -1.98 -11.17
N ALA A 209 -0.18 -1.19 -11.88
CA ALA A 209 1.27 -1.13 -11.70
C ALA A 209 1.69 0.04 -10.78
N GLY A 210 0.74 0.72 -10.14
CA GLY A 210 0.98 1.75 -9.13
C GLY A 210 1.36 1.18 -7.76
N ARG A 211 1.06 -0.10 -7.50
CA ARG A 211 1.33 -0.77 -6.21
C ARG A 211 2.75 -1.32 -6.11
N GLY A 212 3.50 -0.86 -5.12
CA GLY A 212 4.83 -1.41 -4.78
C GLY A 212 4.82 -2.66 -3.89
N ASN A 213 3.81 -3.52 -3.97
CA ASN A 213 3.76 -4.76 -3.19
C ASN A 213 4.30 -5.94 -4.02
N PRO A 214 5.39 -6.61 -3.64
CA PRO A 214 5.95 -7.69 -4.44
C PRO A 214 5.00 -8.89 -4.54
N ASN A 215 4.92 -9.50 -5.72
CA ASN A 215 4.23 -10.79 -5.94
C ASN A 215 5.16 -12.02 -5.80
N PHE A 216 6.43 -11.79 -5.51
CA PHE A 216 7.40 -12.82 -5.13
C PHE A 216 7.65 -12.79 -3.62
N TYR A 217 8.05 -13.92 -3.05
CA TYR A 217 8.39 -14.03 -1.64
C TYR A 217 9.42 -15.13 -1.38
N ASN A 218 10.19 -15.01 -0.30
CA ASN A 218 11.12 -16.06 0.14
C ASN A 218 10.37 -17.19 0.85
N SER A 219 10.09 -18.29 0.14
CA SER A 219 9.42 -19.47 0.70
C SER A 219 10.32 -20.27 1.65
N PHE A 220 11.62 -20.32 1.37
CA PHE A 220 12.59 -21.11 2.13
C PHE A 220 12.68 -20.71 3.61
N CYS A 221 12.89 -19.42 3.90
CA CYS A 221 12.97 -18.93 5.29
C CYS A 221 11.66 -19.13 6.06
N ARG A 222 10.52 -19.03 5.38
CA ARG A 222 9.20 -19.28 5.98
C ARG A 222 9.02 -20.75 6.35
N ASN A 223 9.48 -21.67 5.49
CA ASN A 223 9.48 -23.10 5.81
C ASN A 223 10.40 -23.41 7.00
N VAL A 224 11.61 -22.84 7.05
CA VAL A 224 12.51 -22.98 8.20
C VAL A 224 11.87 -22.46 9.48
N PHE A 225 11.20 -21.31 9.41
CA PHE A 225 10.46 -20.76 10.56
C PHE A 225 9.31 -21.66 11.00
N ALA A 226 8.50 -22.19 10.06
CA ALA A 226 7.41 -23.10 10.39
C ALA A 226 7.92 -24.41 11.04
N GLU A 227 9.01 -24.98 10.54
CA GLU A 227 9.65 -26.15 11.14
C GLU A 227 10.23 -25.85 12.54
N LEU A 228 10.79 -24.65 12.73
CA LEU A 228 11.23 -24.19 14.05
C LEU A 228 10.04 -24.05 15.02
N GLN A 229 8.90 -23.53 14.59
CA GLN A 229 7.70 -23.46 15.43
C GLN A 229 7.22 -24.85 15.86
N LYS A 230 7.19 -25.81 14.94
CA LYS A 230 6.87 -27.22 15.26
C LYS A 230 7.86 -27.81 16.27
N ALA A 231 9.15 -27.58 16.06
CA ALA A 231 10.19 -28.02 16.99
C ALA A 231 10.05 -27.34 18.36
N ALA A 232 9.71 -26.06 18.41
CA ALA A 232 9.51 -25.35 19.67
C ALA A 232 8.28 -25.88 20.43
N MET A 233 7.19 -26.20 19.73
CA MET A 233 6.00 -26.84 20.32
C MET A 233 6.31 -28.25 20.86
N SER A 234 7.18 -29.03 20.19
CA SER A 234 7.56 -30.37 20.68
C SER A 234 8.51 -30.34 21.89
N ILE A 235 9.16 -29.20 22.16
CA ILE A 235 10.01 -28.97 23.34
C ILE A 235 9.17 -28.47 24.53
N ALA A 236 8.03 -27.83 24.27
CA ALA A 236 7.09 -27.45 25.31
C ALA A 236 6.57 -28.69 26.05
N THR A 237 6.25 -28.55 27.34
CA THR A 237 5.79 -29.68 28.17
C THR A 237 4.27 -29.75 28.15
N PRO A 238 3.64 -30.79 27.57
CA PRO A 238 2.19 -30.96 27.59
C PRO A 238 1.66 -31.09 29.02
N VAL A 239 0.53 -30.43 29.30
CA VAL A 239 -0.19 -30.48 30.58
C VAL A 239 -1.61 -31.02 30.39
N ALA A 240 -2.23 -30.72 29.26
CA ALA A 240 -3.52 -31.29 28.83
C ALA A 240 -3.54 -31.38 27.29
N THR A 241 -4.65 -31.88 26.71
CA THR A 241 -4.82 -32.07 25.26
C THR A 241 -4.38 -30.85 24.44
N ASP A 242 -4.85 -29.67 24.84
CA ASP A 242 -4.61 -28.41 24.12
C ASP A 242 -3.82 -27.40 24.98
N ILE A 243 -3.14 -27.87 26.03
CA ILE A 243 -2.41 -27.01 26.98
C ILE A 243 -0.98 -27.53 27.15
N ALA A 244 0.00 -26.67 26.91
CA ALA A 244 1.41 -26.94 27.17
C ALA A 244 2.05 -25.77 27.93
N THR A 245 3.07 -26.07 28.74
CA THR A 245 3.91 -25.06 29.39
C THR A 245 5.17 -24.80 28.58
N TYR A 246 5.55 -23.53 28.48
CA TYR A 246 6.71 -23.14 27.69
C TYR A 246 8.03 -23.58 28.34
N PRO A 247 9.10 -23.79 27.57
CA PRO A 247 10.38 -24.24 28.11
C PRO A 247 11.04 -23.19 29.02
N VAL A 248 11.73 -23.62 30.06
CA VAL A 248 12.42 -22.74 31.04
C VAL A 248 13.90 -23.12 31.22
N LYS A 249 14.72 -22.15 31.62
CA LYS A 249 16.17 -22.32 31.78
C LYS A 249 16.54 -23.54 32.64
N GLY A 250 17.59 -24.26 32.23
CA GLY A 250 18.16 -25.38 33.00
C GLY A 250 17.50 -26.74 32.78
N ARG A 251 16.35 -26.83 32.07
CA ARG A 251 15.70 -28.13 31.81
C ARG A 251 16.37 -28.96 30.72
N HIS A 252 16.96 -28.32 29.73
CA HIS A 252 17.54 -28.98 28.57
C HIS A 252 18.84 -28.29 28.16
N ASN A 253 19.64 -28.99 27.36
CA ASN A 253 20.61 -28.35 26.48
C ASN A 253 19.88 -28.00 25.17
N TYR A 254 19.36 -26.78 25.07
CA TYR A 254 18.50 -26.35 23.96
C TYR A 254 19.21 -26.42 22.61
N TYR A 255 20.53 -26.21 22.57
CA TYR A 255 21.31 -26.40 21.36
C TYR A 255 21.22 -27.85 20.85
N LYS A 256 21.48 -28.84 21.72
CA LYS A 256 21.39 -30.27 21.37
C LYS A 256 19.97 -30.67 21.00
N VAL A 257 18.98 -30.18 21.73
CA VAL A 257 17.56 -30.50 21.48
C VAL A 257 17.12 -29.97 20.12
N LEU A 258 17.41 -28.71 19.79
CA LEU A 258 17.10 -28.13 18.48
C LEU A 258 17.80 -28.88 17.33
N LEU A 259 19.06 -29.29 17.52
CA LEU A 259 19.77 -30.13 16.54
C LEU A 259 19.07 -31.48 16.32
N ASN A 260 18.62 -32.12 17.40
CA ASN A 260 17.90 -33.39 17.34
C ASN A 260 16.54 -33.23 16.67
N GLN A 261 15.76 -32.21 17.02
CA GLN A 261 14.47 -31.92 16.38
C GLN A 261 14.65 -31.67 14.87
N SER A 262 15.71 -30.95 14.47
CA SER A 262 16.02 -30.70 13.05
C SER A 262 16.44 -31.94 12.26
N SER A 263 16.65 -33.09 12.90
CA SER A 263 17.11 -34.33 12.23
C SER A 263 16.13 -34.85 11.18
N ARG A 264 14.82 -34.61 11.39
CA ARG A 264 13.72 -35.03 10.54
C ARG A 264 13.37 -34.01 9.45
N TRP A 265 14.00 -32.84 9.44
CA TRP A 265 13.73 -31.78 8.47
C TRP A 265 14.32 -32.10 7.10
N GLY A 266 13.83 -31.42 6.06
CA GLY A 266 14.43 -31.45 4.72
C GLY A 266 15.93 -31.14 4.74
N LYS A 267 16.71 -31.79 3.87
CA LYS A 267 18.18 -31.72 3.88
C LYS A 267 18.71 -30.28 3.81
N LYS A 268 18.06 -29.41 3.01
CA LYS A 268 18.47 -28.01 2.82
C LYS A 268 18.15 -27.18 4.07
N GLU A 269 16.94 -27.29 4.59
CA GLU A 269 16.43 -26.61 5.79
C GLU A 269 17.27 -27.00 7.01
N ARG A 270 17.52 -28.30 7.19
CA ARG A 270 18.38 -28.83 8.26
C ARG A 270 19.80 -28.26 8.19
N SER A 271 20.41 -28.27 7.01
CA SER A 271 21.77 -27.75 6.83
C SER A 271 21.86 -26.26 7.15
N PHE A 272 20.91 -25.48 6.63
CA PHE A 272 20.79 -24.05 6.91
C PHE A 272 20.59 -23.79 8.41
N PHE A 273 19.65 -24.47 9.04
CA PHE A 273 19.32 -24.28 10.46
C PHE A 273 20.48 -24.69 11.37
N LYS A 274 21.19 -25.79 11.07
CA LYS A 274 22.45 -26.13 11.76
C LYS A 274 23.49 -25.02 11.64
N GLY A 275 23.60 -24.41 10.46
CA GLY A 275 24.47 -23.25 10.25
C GLY A 275 24.05 -22.05 11.11
N TYR A 276 22.75 -21.77 11.16
CA TYR A 276 22.16 -20.70 11.97
C TYR A 276 22.44 -20.88 13.46
N LEU A 277 22.22 -22.08 14.02
CA LEU A 277 22.53 -22.37 15.43
C LEU A 277 24.03 -22.24 15.73
N LYS A 278 24.91 -22.70 14.82
CA LYS A 278 26.37 -22.54 14.95
C LYS A 278 26.78 -21.07 14.91
N TYR A 279 26.17 -20.29 14.02
CA TYR A 279 26.40 -18.86 13.91
C TYR A 279 26.02 -18.15 15.22
N LEU A 280 24.80 -18.38 15.72
CA LEU A 280 24.35 -17.83 17.01
C LEU A 280 25.26 -18.25 18.16
N THR A 281 25.67 -19.52 18.20
CA THR A 281 26.61 -20.02 19.24
C THR A 281 27.94 -19.27 19.19
N LYS A 282 28.51 -19.06 18.00
CA LYS A 282 29.79 -18.33 17.84
C LYS A 282 29.65 -16.88 18.29
N ARG A 283 28.59 -16.20 17.85
CA ARG A 283 28.31 -14.79 18.20
C ARG A 283 28.03 -14.61 19.70
N ALA A 284 27.21 -15.48 20.28
CA ALA A 284 26.92 -15.47 21.71
C ALA A 284 28.21 -15.57 22.54
N LYS A 285 29.14 -16.47 22.18
CA LYS A 285 30.44 -16.58 22.86
C LYS A 285 31.30 -15.33 22.71
N ALA A 286 31.34 -14.75 21.50
CA ALA A 286 32.11 -13.53 21.23
C ALA A 286 31.61 -12.33 22.04
N GLU A 287 30.30 -12.23 22.26
CA GLU A 287 29.65 -11.19 23.06
C GLU A 287 29.45 -11.59 24.54
N LYS A 288 30.09 -12.68 24.99
CA LYS A 288 30.04 -13.19 26.38
C LYS A 288 28.64 -13.53 26.89
N HIS A 289 27.71 -13.87 25.99
CA HIS A 289 26.40 -14.42 26.35
C HIS A 289 26.47 -15.94 26.59
N HIS A 290 25.63 -16.42 27.50
CA HIS A 290 25.45 -17.86 27.71
C HIS A 290 24.70 -18.49 26.52
N VAL A 291 25.36 -19.41 25.81
CA VAL A 291 24.84 -20.00 24.56
C VAL A 291 23.46 -20.60 24.74
N ASP A 292 23.26 -21.39 25.79
CA ASP A 292 21.99 -22.09 26.00
C ASP A 292 20.84 -21.11 26.28
N THR A 293 21.14 -19.92 26.82
CA THR A 293 20.15 -18.85 27.04
C THR A 293 19.71 -18.24 25.71
N ILE A 294 20.62 -18.07 24.75
CA ILE A 294 20.26 -17.64 23.38
C ILE A 294 19.41 -18.71 22.68
N MET A 295 19.73 -20.00 22.87
CA MET A 295 18.94 -21.08 22.26
C MET A 295 17.55 -21.19 22.88
N LEU A 296 17.42 -20.98 24.19
CA LEU A 296 16.13 -20.87 24.87
C LEU A 296 15.32 -19.68 24.32
N ASP A 297 15.96 -18.52 24.15
CA ASP A 297 15.34 -17.35 23.54
C ASP A 297 14.81 -17.64 22.13
N VAL A 298 15.56 -18.35 21.27
CA VAL A 298 15.06 -18.79 19.96
C VAL A 298 13.78 -19.63 20.08
N VAL A 299 13.74 -20.57 21.03
CA VAL A 299 12.58 -21.47 21.23
C VAL A 299 11.38 -20.69 21.76
N GLN A 300 11.55 -19.91 22.83
CA GLN A 300 10.47 -19.12 23.41
C GLN A 300 9.97 -18.05 22.44
N SER A 301 10.90 -17.42 21.72
CA SER A 301 10.55 -16.40 20.72
C SER A 301 9.73 -16.98 19.58
N ALA A 302 10.06 -18.17 19.09
CA ALA A 302 9.28 -18.87 18.07
C ALA A 302 7.86 -19.23 18.53
N LEU A 303 7.68 -19.56 19.82
CA LEU A 303 6.37 -19.85 20.42
C LEU A 303 5.50 -18.59 20.59
N GLY A 304 6.10 -17.43 20.86
CA GLY A 304 5.33 -16.20 21.08
C GLY A 304 4.60 -16.14 22.43
N CYS A 305 5.08 -16.88 23.42
CA CYS A 305 4.43 -17.04 24.73
C CYS A 305 5.06 -16.18 25.85
N VAL A 306 6.05 -15.36 25.50
CA VAL A 306 6.72 -14.44 26.43
C VAL A 306 6.70 -13.02 25.86
N TYR A 307 6.65 -12.02 26.73
CA TYR A 307 6.88 -10.64 26.31
C TYR A 307 8.31 -10.47 25.75
N PRO A 308 8.52 -9.62 24.74
CA PRO A 308 9.86 -9.29 24.28
C PRO A 308 10.74 -8.77 25.42
N SER A 309 11.91 -9.36 25.62
CA SER A 309 12.81 -8.99 26.72
C SER A 309 14.29 -9.10 26.30
N PRO A 310 15.02 -7.97 26.18
CA PRO A 310 14.54 -6.60 26.38
C PRO A 310 13.49 -6.20 25.30
N PRO A 311 12.60 -5.22 25.58
CA PRO A 311 11.57 -4.79 24.62
C PRO A 311 12.13 -4.27 23.29
N GLN A 312 13.37 -3.79 23.31
CA GLN A 312 14.07 -3.28 22.13
C GLN A 312 14.29 -4.38 21.09
N ILE A 313 14.95 -5.47 21.45
CA ILE A 313 15.34 -6.50 20.49
C ILE A 313 15.69 -7.78 21.25
N GLN A 314 15.19 -8.91 20.76
CA GLN A 314 15.50 -10.20 21.34
C GLN A 314 16.98 -10.52 21.15
N PRO A 315 17.65 -11.10 22.16
CA PRO A 315 19.07 -11.41 22.10
C PRO A 315 19.50 -12.16 20.84
N HIS A 316 18.77 -13.22 20.43
CA HIS A 316 19.10 -13.99 19.23
C HIS A 316 19.01 -13.17 17.93
N LEU A 317 18.09 -12.19 17.85
CA LEU A 317 17.98 -11.30 16.71
C LEU A 317 19.10 -10.25 16.72
N SER A 318 19.43 -9.68 17.88
CA SER A 318 20.48 -8.67 18.01
C SER A 318 21.82 -9.13 17.44
N LEU A 319 22.23 -10.37 17.78
CA LEU A 319 23.48 -10.99 17.32
C LEU A 319 23.59 -11.08 15.79
N VAL A 320 22.45 -11.20 15.09
CA VAL A 320 22.40 -11.29 13.62
C VAL A 320 22.23 -9.91 13.00
N ALA A 321 21.40 -9.05 13.60
CA ALA A 321 21.05 -7.73 13.06
C ALA A 321 22.27 -6.79 12.97
N GLN A 322 23.11 -6.75 14.01
CA GLN A 322 24.31 -5.92 14.03
C GLN A 322 25.28 -6.30 12.89
N GLU A 323 25.55 -7.60 12.74
CA GLU A 323 26.40 -8.11 11.67
C GLU A 323 25.77 -7.88 10.29
N PHE A 324 24.46 -8.05 10.16
CA PHE A 324 23.74 -7.78 8.91
C PHE A 324 23.91 -6.33 8.49
N PHE A 325 23.68 -5.37 9.38
CA PHE A 325 23.83 -3.95 9.07
C PHE A 325 25.26 -3.56 8.76
N TYR A 326 26.22 -4.09 9.53
CA TYR A 326 27.63 -3.89 9.24
C TYR A 326 27.98 -4.39 7.84
N ASN A 327 27.55 -5.60 7.48
CA ASN A 327 27.77 -6.14 6.14
C ASN A 327 27.02 -5.35 5.06
N LEU A 328 25.79 -4.90 5.32
CA LEU A 328 25.04 -4.06 4.39
C LEU A 328 25.78 -2.74 4.11
N ALA A 329 26.35 -2.12 5.15
CA ALA A 329 27.19 -0.94 5.01
C ALA A 329 28.51 -1.25 4.29
N MET A 330 29.20 -2.33 4.64
CA MET A 330 30.50 -2.69 4.03
C MET A 330 30.38 -3.15 2.58
N THR A 331 29.28 -3.80 2.18
CA THR A 331 28.99 -4.11 0.76
C THR A 331 28.76 -2.86 -0.08
N ALA A 332 28.61 -1.70 0.57
CA ALA A 332 28.46 -0.40 -0.05
C ALA A 332 29.81 0.27 -0.38
N ALA A 333 30.91 -0.21 0.21
CA ALA A 333 32.26 0.18 -0.16
C ALA A 333 32.85 -0.84 -1.14
N MET A 334 33.47 -0.37 -2.22
CA MET A 334 34.34 -1.24 -3.02
C MET A 334 35.61 -1.54 -2.22
N GLY A 335 35.53 -2.41 -1.22
CA GLY A 335 36.67 -3.03 -0.52
C GLY A 335 37.68 -2.06 0.14
N ASN A 336 37.77 -2.12 1.47
CA ASN A 336 38.84 -1.50 2.27
C ASN A 336 38.97 0.02 2.14
N GLU A 337 37.88 0.77 2.33
CA GLU A 337 38.00 2.20 2.56
C GLU A 337 38.66 2.48 3.92
N PRO A 338 39.75 3.27 3.96
CA PRO A 338 40.37 3.70 5.20
C PRO A 338 39.45 4.73 5.87
N GLY A 339 38.66 4.31 6.87
CA GLY A 339 37.79 5.28 7.56
C GLY A 339 36.92 4.77 8.69
N THR A 340 36.36 3.55 8.62
CA THR A 340 35.47 3.07 9.68
C THR A 340 36.22 2.19 10.67
N LYS A 341 36.74 2.79 11.74
CA LYS A 341 37.16 2.06 12.97
C LYS A 341 35.99 1.39 13.71
N MET A 342 34.77 1.45 13.16
CA MET A 342 33.56 0.91 13.79
C MET A 342 33.35 -0.56 13.42
N ASN A 343 32.98 -1.35 14.41
CA ASN A 343 32.63 -2.76 14.30
C ASN A 343 31.11 -2.94 14.42
N ALA A 344 30.60 -4.12 14.06
CA ALA A 344 29.19 -4.45 14.24
C ALA A 344 28.66 -4.17 15.67
N ASN A 345 29.49 -4.37 16.69
CA ASN A 345 29.12 -4.19 18.10
C ASN A 345 29.04 -2.71 18.54
N ASP A 346 29.45 -1.75 17.70
CA ASP A 346 29.38 -0.32 18.01
C ASP A 346 27.99 0.27 17.77
N PHE A 347 27.07 -0.56 17.27
CA PHE A 347 25.70 -0.18 16.95
C PHE A 347 24.69 -0.82 17.90
N GLU A 348 23.59 -0.11 18.12
CA GLU A 348 22.40 -0.62 18.79
C GLU A 348 21.23 -0.63 17.81
N CYS A 349 20.37 -1.65 17.93
CA CYS A 349 19.28 -1.92 17.00
C CYS A 349 17.94 -1.99 17.73
N PHE A 350 16.86 -1.55 17.10
CA PHE A 350 15.50 -1.71 17.61
C PHE A 350 14.63 -2.40 16.55
N ALA A 351 13.98 -3.51 16.93
CA ALA A 351 13.08 -4.25 16.07
C ALA A 351 11.70 -3.59 16.06
N THR A 352 11.18 -3.31 14.87
CA THR A 352 9.97 -2.50 14.65
C THR A 352 9.03 -3.13 13.63
N GLU A 353 7.78 -2.66 13.60
CA GLU A 353 6.69 -3.12 12.73
C GLU A 353 6.87 -2.64 11.27
N GLY A 354 8.03 -2.96 10.69
CA GLY A 354 8.51 -2.45 9.42
C GLY A 354 9.10 -1.04 9.52
N ALA A 355 9.69 -0.57 8.41
CA ALA A 355 10.27 0.78 8.34
C ALA A 355 9.25 1.88 8.69
N ALA A 356 7.97 1.69 8.35
CA ALA A 356 6.92 2.66 8.67
C ALA A 356 6.81 2.95 10.18
N ALA A 357 6.88 1.93 11.03
CA ALA A 357 6.85 2.11 12.48
C ALA A 357 8.15 2.74 12.99
N ALA A 358 9.31 2.30 12.47
CA ALA A 358 10.59 2.93 12.80
C ALA A 358 10.60 4.44 12.52
N ILE A 359 10.17 4.85 11.32
CA ILE A 359 10.11 6.27 10.91
C ILE A 359 9.18 7.04 11.84
N LEU A 360 7.99 6.51 12.12
CA LEU A 360 7.04 7.12 13.06
C LEU A 360 7.65 7.29 14.46
N TYR A 361 8.29 6.26 15.00
CA TYR A 361 8.90 6.30 16.33
C TYR A 361 10.04 7.31 16.38
N ILE A 362 10.88 7.38 15.34
CA ILE A 362 11.98 8.33 15.25
C ILE A 362 11.45 9.77 15.18
N PHE A 363 10.49 10.07 14.30
CA PHE A 363 9.84 11.38 14.20
C PHE A 363 9.25 11.82 15.55
N ASN A 364 8.44 10.95 16.16
CA ASN A 364 7.82 11.22 17.45
C ASN A 364 8.89 11.45 18.54
N THR A 365 9.94 10.63 18.58
CA THR A 365 11.01 10.76 19.59
C THR A 365 11.79 12.06 19.42
N LEU A 366 12.16 12.42 18.19
CA LEU A 366 12.85 13.69 17.90
C LEU A 366 12.01 14.89 18.37
N GLN A 367 10.69 14.83 18.16
CA GLN A 367 9.77 15.86 18.62
C GLN A 367 9.62 15.88 20.15
N LYS A 368 9.28 14.74 20.77
CA LYS A 368 9.05 14.63 22.22
C LYS A 368 10.28 14.93 23.05
N ASN A 369 11.48 14.84 22.45
CA ASN A 369 12.74 15.18 23.08
C ASN A 369 13.26 16.58 22.72
N TYR A 370 12.43 17.44 22.12
CA TYR A 370 12.78 18.83 21.77
C TYR A 370 14.02 18.95 20.87
N ILE A 371 14.26 17.95 20.03
CA ILE A 371 15.34 17.94 19.02
C ILE A 371 14.83 18.54 17.70
N LEU A 372 13.58 18.24 17.34
CA LEU A 372 12.85 18.88 16.25
C LEU A 372 11.62 19.60 16.82
N LEU A 373 11.55 20.91 16.63
CA LEU A 373 10.47 21.78 17.07
C LEU A 373 9.65 22.27 15.87
N PRO A 374 8.39 22.69 16.08
CA PRO A 374 7.62 23.36 15.05
C PRO A 374 8.40 24.52 14.41
N ARG A 375 8.33 24.60 13.08
CA ARG A 375 9.07 25.53 12.19
C ARG A 375 10.57 25.26 12.03
N ASP A 376 11.12 24.22 12.65
CA ASP A 376 12.48 23.78 12.30
C ASP A 376 12.50 23.29 10.84
N LYS A 377 13.62 23.53 10.16
CA LYS A 377 13.83 23.05 8.79
C LYS A 377 14.39 21.64 8.78
N ILE A 378 13.88 20.82 7.87
CA ILE A 378 14.46 19.53 7.50
C ILE A 378 14.74 19.48 6.00
N ALA A 379 15.85 18.87 5.62
CA ALA A 379 16.19 18.60 4.24
C ALA A 379 15.65 17.23 3.79
N LEU A 380 15.09 17.15 2.58
CA LEU A 380 14.61 15.90 1.97
C LEU A 380 15.27 15.71 0.60
N VAL A 381 15.84 14.53 0.33
CA VAL A 381 16.32 14.18 -1.01
C VAL A 381 15.12 13.79 -1.87
N THR A 382 14.79 14.58 -2.90
CA THR A 382 13.62 14.38 -3.77
C THR A 382 14.01 13.91 -5.18
N PRO A 383 13.20 13.06 -5.83
CA PRO A 383 11.87 12.60 -5.41
C PRO A 383 11.91 11.51 -4.34
N ILE A 384 10.93 11.53 -3.43
CA ILE A 384 10.87 10.68 -2.23
C ILE A 384 9.48 10.11 -1.99
N PHE A 385 9.41 9.02 -1.22
CA PHE A 385 8.18 8.36 -0.84
C PHE A 385 7.25 9.34 -0.11
N SER A 386 6.04 9.55 -0.64
CA SER A 386 5.14 10.65 -0.27
C SER A 386 4.94 10.88 1.24
N PRO A 387 4.85 9.84 2.10
CA PRO A 387 4.77 10.05 3.54
C PRO A 387 5.91 10.89 4.14
N TYR A 388 7.12 10.88 3.57
CA TYR A 388 8.19 11.78 3.99
C TYR A 388 7.94 13.26 3.65
N LEU A 389 7.14 13.55 2.62
CA LEU A 389 6.69 14.91 2.29
C LEU A 389 5.48 15.34 3.13
N GLU A 390 4.63 14.38 3.49
CA GLU A 390 3.37 14.60 4.21
C GLU A 390 3.58 14.73 5.73
N MET A 391 4.31 13.79 6.35
CA MET A 391 4.50 13.74 7.81
C MET A 391 5.07 15.05 8.40
N PRO A 392 6.12 15.67 7.83
CA PRO A 392 6.67 16.92 8.38
C PRO A 392 5.66 18.07 8.41
N ARG A 393 4.69 18.08 7.48
CA ARG A 393 3.68 19.14 7.34
C ARG A 393 2.47 18.96 8.26
N LEU A 394 2.29 17.79 8.87
CA LEU A 394 1.19 17.56 9.81
C LEU A 394 1.26 18.59 10.94
N SER A 395 0.10 19.05 11.43
CA SER A 395 0.01 20.01 12.54
C SER A 395 0.77 19.57 13.78
N ASP A 396 0.91 18.26 13.97
CA ASP A 396 1.69 17.67 15.05
C ASP A 396 3.16 18.06 14.96
N TYR A 397 3.76 18.15 13.76
CA TYR A 397 5.18 18.46 13.56
C TYR A 397 5.41 19.89 13.07
N ASN A 398 4.64 20.34 12.07
CA ASN A 398 4.69 21.68 11.47
C ASN A 398 6.12 22.14 11.09
N LEU A 399 6.86 21.28 10.39
CA LEU A 399 8.24 21.50 9.97
C LEU A 399 8.30 22.17 8.59
N GLU A 400 9.38 22.91 8.36
CA GLU A 400 9.70 23.49 7.05
C GLU A 400 10.53 22.48 6.23
N ILE A 401 10.18 22.27 4.96
CA ILE A 401 10.88 21.33 4.08
C ILE A 401 11.82 22.10 3.16
N VAL A 402 13.10 21.70 3.14
CA VAL A 402 14.10 22.11 2.15
C VAL A 402 14.37 20.91 1.24
N GLU A 403 13.99 21.01 -0.03
CA GLU A 403 14.24 19.92 -0.98
C GLU A 403 15.68 19.97 -1.52
N LEU A 404 16.36 18.81 -1.49
CA LEU A 404 17.58 18.53 -2.23
C LEU A 404 17.17 17.74 -3.48
N LYS A 405 17.10 18.43 -4.62
CA LYS A 405 16.50 17.91 -5.84
C LYS A 405 17.51 17.10 -6.64
N CYS A 406 17.27 15.81 -6.78
CA CYS A 406 18.03 14.95 -7.67
C CYS A 406 17.79 15.34 -9.14
N ASN A 407 18.85 15.26 -9.95
CA ASN A 407 18.79 15.54 -11.38
C ASN A 407 18.27 14.30 -12.16
N PRO A 408 17.03 14.33 -12.70
CA PRO A 408 16.45 13.18 -13.39
C PRO A 408 17.19 12.81 -14.68
N ASP A 409 17.94 13.74 -15.26
CA ASP A 409 18.68 13.55 -16.52
C ASP A 409 20.11 13.04 -16.26
N ASN A 410 20.55 13.02 -14.99
CA ASN A 410 21.84 12.51 -14.55
C ASN A 410 21.68 11.44 -13.45
N ASP A 411 20.92 10.38 -13.76
CA ASP A 411 20.69 9.22 -12.88
C ASP A 411 20.16 9.53 -11.48
N TYR A 412 19.45 10.65 -11.33
CA TYR A 412 19.00 11.13 -10.04
C TYR A 412 20.16 11.36 -9.05
N SER A 413 21.33 11.76 -9.56
CA SER A 413 22.42 12.30 -8.75
C SER A 413 22.05 13.65 -8.12
N LEU A 414 22.73 14.01 -7.05
CA LEU A 414 22.64 15.34 -6.44
C LEU A 414 23.79 16.22 -6.93
N ASP A 415 23.46 17.38 -7.47
CA ASP A 415 24.45 18.39 -7.82
C ASP A 415 25.02 19.02 -6.54
N ASP A 416 26.26 19.52 -6.63
CA ASP A 416 26.99 20.12 -5.52
C ASP A 416 26.24 21.30 -4.87
N SER A 417 25.54 22.09 -5.69
CA SER A 417 24.70 23.22 -5.26
C SER A 417 23.53 22.77 -4.39
N GLU A 418 22.95 21.60 -4.68
CA GLU A 418 21.89 21.00 -3.86
C GLU A 418 22.46 20.50 -2.55
N ILE A 419 23.61 19.81 -2.57
CA ILE A 419 24.26 19.31 -1.35
C ILE A 419 24.70 20.48 -0.44
N ASP A 420 25.15 21.60 -1.01
CA ASP A 420 25.60 22.77 -0.25
C ASP A 420 24.51 23.46 0.57
N LYS A 421 23.23 23.23 0.25
CA LYS A 421 22.11 23.67 1.11
C LYS A 421 22.26 23.12 2.53
N LEU A 422 22.86 21.94 2.70
CA LEU A 422 23.12 21.34 4.01
C LEU A 422 24.09 22.15 4.88
N LYS A 423 24.83 23.13 4.34
CA LYS A 423 25.65 24.03 5.15
C LYS A 423 24.81 25.00 6.00
N ASP A 424 23.55 25.22 5.62
CA ASP A 424 22.59 26.04 6.40
C ASP A 424 22.30 25.42 7.78
N LYS A 425 22.78 26.09 8.83
CA LYS A 425 22.63 25.69 10.24
C LYS A 425 21.19 25.67 10.75
N SER A 426 20.25 26.30 10.02
CA SER A 426 18.83 26.21 10.35
C SER A 426 18.21 24.87 9.98
N ILE A 427 18.83 24.09 9.07
CA ILE A 427 18.41 22.72 8.75
C ILE A 427 18.86 21.78 9.87
N LYS A 428 17.92 21.18 10.60
CA LYS A 428 18.20 20.30 11.76
C LYS A 428 18.42 18.84 11.39
N ALA A 429 17.81 18.39 10.30
CA ALA A 429 17.91 17.01 9.87
C ALA A 429 17.87 16.87 8.35
N LEU A 430 18.46 15.80 7.83
CA LEU A 430 18.40 15.34 6.46
C LEU A 430 17.74 13.96 6.43
N PHE A 431 16.56 13.85 5.85
CA PHE A 431 15.84 12.58 5.71
C PHE A 431 15.80 12.13 4.26
N MET A 432 15.97 10.83 4.02
CA MET A 432 16.00 10.27 2.68
C MET A 432 15.59 8.81 2.63
N VAL A 433 15.25 8.36 1.43
CA VAL A 433 15.15 6.94 1.08
C VAL A 433 16.28 6.65 0.09
N ASN A 434 17.18 5.72 0.43
CA ASN A 434 18.35 5.40 -0.38
C ASN A 434 18.56 3.87 -0.43
N PRO A 435 18.44 3.20 -1.60
CA PRO A 435 18.02 3.73 -2.89
C PRO A 435 16.61 4.33 -2.88
N SER A 436 16.38 5.33 -3.71
CA SER A 436 15.18 6.16 -3.72
C SER A 436 13.91 5.43 -4.15
N ASN A 437 12.78 5.91 -3.64
CA ASN A 437 11.44 5.63 -4.15
C ASN A 437 10.79 6.99 -4.34
N PRO A 438 10.37 7.37 -5.55
CA PRO A 438 10.09 6.50 -6.71
C PRO A 438 11.23 6.36 -7.73
N ALA A 439 12.29 7.17 -7.66
CA ALA A 439 13.31 7.21 -8.70
C ALA A 439 14.09 5.89 -8.88
N ALA A 440 14.16 5.05 -7.85
CA ALA A 440 14.75 3.70 -7.92
C ALA A 440 16.27 3.68 -8.11
N PHE A 441 16.97 4.76 -7.76
CA PHE A 441 18.43 4.89 -7.79
C PHE A 441 19.04 5.06 -6.40
N SER A 442 20.19 4.42 -6.17
CA SER A 442 21.09 4.74 -5.07
C SER A 442 21.83 6.03 -5.35
N LEU A 443 22.04 6.86 -4.33
CA LEU A 443 23.01 7.95 -4.42
C LEU A 443 24.39 7.39 -4.78
N SER A 444 25.14 8.17 -5.57
CA SER A 444 26.50 7.83 -5.94
C SER A 444 27.43 7.90 -4.73
N LYS A 445 28.61 7.29 -4.84
CA LYS A 445 29.61 7.34 -3.77
C LYS A 445 30.04 8.78 -3.50
N GLU A 446 30.24 9.55 -4.56
CA GLU A 446 30.65 10.95 -4.51
C GLU A 446 29.61 11.80 -3.75
N ASN A 447 28.31 11.58 -4.00
CA ASN A 447 27.25 12.26 -3.25
C ASN A 447 27.27 11.89 -1.76
N VAL A 448 27.37 10.60 -1.42
CA VAL A 448 27.38 10.15 -0.02
C VAL A 448 28.62 10.65 0.72
N ASP A 449 29.80 10.59 0.09
CA ASP A 449 31.06 11.06 0.69
C ASP A 449 31.09 12.57 0.88
N ARG A 450 30.58 13.34 -0.07
CA ARG A 450 30.49 14.80 0.04
C ARG A 450 29.57 15.23 1.18
N ILE A 451 28.39 14.62 1.28
CA ILE A 451 27.48 14.86 2.41
C ILE A 451 28.18 14.46 3.72
N GLY A 452 28.83 13.30 3.76
CA GLY A 452 29.61 12.84 4.90
C GLY A 452 30.71 13.81 5.31
N HIS A 453 31.43 14.38 4.34
CA HIS A 453 32.44 15.41 4.56
C HIS A 453 31.83 16.63 5.27
N ILE A 454 30.76 17.22 4.72
CA ILE A 454 30.05 18.36 5.34
C ILE A 454 29.61 18.02 6.77
N VAL A 455 29.03 16.84 7.00
CA VAL A 455 28.57 16.40 8.32
C VAL A 455 29.72 16.27 9.32
N ASN A 456 30.89 15.82 8.86
CA ASN A 456 32.03 15.60 9.74
C ASN A 456 32.82 16.88 10.03
N THR A 457 32.87 17.84 9.10
CA THR A 457 33.68 19.07 9.23
C THR A 457 32.87 20.30 9.62
N GLU A 458 31.68 20.48 9.07
CA GLU A 458 30.89 21.70 9.21
C GLU A 458 29.60 21.46 10.00
N ARG A 459 28.96 20.30 9.88
CA ARG A 459 27.59 20.03 10.33
C ARG A 459 27.52 18.86 11.30
N MET A 460 28.35 18.91 12.34
CA MET A 460 28.37 17.85 13.35
C MET A 460 27.04 17.68 14.09
N ASP A 461 26.20 18.71 14.07
CA ASP A 461 24.85 18.74 14.63
C ASP A 461 23.76 18.14 13.74
N LEU A 462 24.01 17.92 12.44
CA LEU A 462 22.98 17.50 11.49
C LEU A 462 22.59 16.03 11.71
N ILE A 463 21.30 15.76 11.89
CA ILE A 463 20.77 14.40 12.04
C ILE A 463 20.45 13.82 10.67
N ILE A 464 20.89 12.61 10.37
CA ILE A 464 20.56 11.91 9.13
C ILE A 464 19.62 10.76 9.43
N LEU A 465 18.48 10.69 8.74
CA LEU A 465 17.62 9.51 8.70
C LEU A 465 17.67 8.91 7.30
N SER A 466 18.17 7.69 7.20
CA SER A 466 18.30 6.98 5.93
C SER A 466 17.44 5.71 5.95
N ASP A 467 16.40 5.66 5.12
CA ASP A 467 15.60 4.46 4.87
C ASP A 467 16.17 3.66 3.70
N ASN A 468 16.65 2.45 4.02
CA ASN A 468 17.43 1.62 3.12
C ASN A 468 16.66 0.37 2.66
N VAL A 469 15.33 0.42 2.66
CA VAL A 469 14.45 -0.71 2.29
C VAL A 469 14.74 -1.31 0.90
N TYR A 470 15.36 -0.55 -0.02
CA TYR A 470 15.70 -1.02 -1.37
C TYR A 470 17.19 -1.37 -1.57
N ALA A 471 18.03 -1.32 -0.53
CA ALA A 471 19.47 -1.55 -0.66
C ALA A 471 19.81 -2.93 -1.27
N GLY A 472 19.03 -3.96 -0.95
CA GLY A 472 19.19 -5.31 -1.51
C GLY A 472 18.99 -5.42 -3.02
N PHE A 473 18.47 -4.40 -3.70
CA PHE A 473 18.19 -4.43 -5.14
C PHE A 473 19.26 -3.74 -6.01
N SER A 474 20.04 -2.81 -5.46
CA SER A 474 21.11 -2.10 -6.19
C SER A 474 22.41 -2.90 -6.23
N ASP A 475 23.11 -2.98 -7.36
CA ASP A 475 24.45 -3.59 -7.41
C ASP A 475 25.48 -2.75 -6.64
N GLN A 476 25.34 -1.42 -6.72
CA GLN A 476 26.16 -0.44 -6.02
C GLN A 476 25.25 0.41 -5.13
N TYR A 477 25.01 -0.08 -3.92
CA TYR A 477 24.41 0.70 -2.84
C TYR A 477 25.53 1.48 -2.13
N ASN A 478 25.29 2.73 -1.71
CA ASN A 478 26.27 3.52 -0.94
C ASN A 478 25.63 3.93 0.40
N SER A 479 26.31 3.69 1.53
CA SER A 479 25.73 3.82 2.88
C SER A 479 26.34 4.98 3.68
N PHE A 480 25.48 5.83 4.26
CA PHE A 480 25.89 6.88 5.21
C PHE A 480 26.49 6.33 6.51
N MET A 481 26.29 5.05 6.80
CA MET A 481 26.95 4.36 7.91
C MET A 481 28.48 4.27 7.74
N LEU A 482 29.00 4.47 6.53
CA LEU A 482 30.43 4.56 6.30
C LEU A 482 30.94 6.01 6.39
N SER A 483 30.25 6.92 5.72
CA SER A 483 30.74 8.31 5.58
C SER A 483 30.45 9.18 6.81
N CYS A 484 29.34 8.94 7.54
CA CYS A 484 29.00 9.70 8.76
C CYS A 484 28.14 8.89 9.77
N PRO A 485 28.65 7.76 10.30
CA PRO A 485 27.88 6.85 11.16
C PRO A 485 27.36 7.49 12.45
N LEU A 486 28.09 8.46 13.02
CA LEU A 486 27.71 9.08 14.29
C LEU A 486 26.49 10.01 14.18
N ASN A 487 26.14 10.44 12.97
CA ASN A 487 25.00 11.31 12.69
C ASN A 487 23.80 10.55 12.12
N THR A 488 23.99 9.28 11.76
CA THR A 488 23.04 8.54 10.93
C THR A 488 22.19 7.58 11.77
N ILE A 489 20.88 7.72 11.63
CA ILE A 489 19.87 6.73 12.00
C ILE A 489 19.54 5.94 10.72
N THR A 490 19.85 4.65 10.72
CA THR A 490 19.53 3.77 9.60
C THR A 490 18.24 3.03 9.89
N VAL A 491 17.30 3.09 8.94
CA VAL A 491 16.09 2.27 8.93
C VAL A 491 16.21 1.24 7.82
N TYR A 492 15.80 0.01 8.11
CA TYR A 492 15.75 -1.07 7.14
C TYR A 492 14.49 -1.92 7.32
N SER A 493 13.99 -2.47 6.22
CA SER A 493 12.83 -3.37 6.24
C SER A 493 13.00 -4.49 5.22
N VAL A 494 12.77 -5.72 5.66
CA VAL A 494 12.79 -6.89 4.77
C VAL A 494 11.53 -7.00 3.89
N SER A 495 10.54 -6.11 4.06
CA SER A 495 9.23 -6.15 3.40
C SER A 495 9.30 -6.34 1.88
N LYS A 496 10.21 -5.62 1.21
CA LYS A 496 10.29 -5.57 -0.26
C LYS A 496 11.14 -6.72 -0.80
N TYR A 497 12.31 -6.92 -0.22
CA TYR A 497 13.30 -7.91 -0.67
C TYR A 497 12.86 -9.36 -0.43
N PHE A 498 12.26 -9.65 0.73
CA PHE A 498 11.79 -11.00 1.09
C PHE A 498 10.29 -11.26 0.84
N GLY A 499 9.58 -10.25 0.33
CA GLY A 499 8.14 -10.27 0.09
C GLY A 499 7.32 -10.43 1.37
N THR A 500 7.62 -9.66 2.41
CA THR A 500 7.07 -9.77 3.77
C THR A 500 6.26 -8.55 4.21
N THR A 501 5.67 -7.81 3.27
CA THR A 501 4.89 -6.59 3.54
C THR A 501 3.83 -6.77 4.62
N GLY A 502 3.11 -7.91 4.64
CA GLY A 502 2.12 -8.24 5.68
C GLY A 502 2.68 -8.65 7.04
N TRP A 503 3.94 -9.09 7.11
CA TRP A 503 4.59 -9.48 8.37
C TRP A 503 5.09 -8.31 9.20
N ARG A 504 5.20 -7.12 8.60
CA ARG A 504 5.64 -5.89 9.29
C ARG A 504 6.99 -6.06 9.99
N LEU A 505 8.04 -6.40 9.23
CA LEU A 505 9.38 -6.67 9.79
C LEU A 505 10.35 -5.55 9.42
N GLY A 506 10.86 -4.84 10.43
CA GLY A 506 11.80 -3.74 10.27
C GLY A 506 12.78 -3.62 11.43
N LEU A 507 13.83 -2.85 11.19
CA LEU A 507 14.86 -2.49 12.16
C LEU A 507 15.20 -1.01 12.00
N CYS A 508 15.48 -0.34 13.10
CA CYS A 508 16.33 0.85 13.06
C CYS A 508 17.63 0.59 13.82
N MET A 509 18.67 1.31 13.43
CA MET A 509 20.01 1.19 14.00
C MET A 509 20.64 2.57 14.13
N VAL A 510 21.41 2.76 15.21
CA VAL A 510 22.21 3.95 15.45
C VAL A 510 23.53 3.56 16.12
N ALA A 511 24.57 4.38 15.96
CA ALA A 511 25.81 4.22 16.72
C ALA A 511 25.56 4.45 18.21
N LYS A 512 26.16 3.65 19.10
CA LYS A 512 26.02 3.83 20.57
C LYS A 512 26.53 5.21 21.02
N ASN A 513 27.61 5.69 20.39
CA ASN A 513 28.22 7.00 20.63
C ASN A 513 27.77 8.08 19.62
N ASN A 514 26.52 7.99 19.14
CA ASN A 514 25.98 8.95 18.18
C ASN A 514 25.93 10.40 18.69
N ARG A 515 25.92 11.36 17.77
CA ARG A 515 25.87 12.80 18.06
C ARG A 515 24.49 13.27 18.52
N ILE A 516 23.43 12.49 18.31
CA ILE A 516 22.09 12.80 18.82
C ILE A 516 22.06 12.74 20.35
N ASN A 517 22.80 11.80 20.95
CA ASN A 517 23.04 11.76 22.40
C ASN A 517 23.75 13.03 22.90
N ASN A 518 24.66 13.61 22.12
CA ASN A 518 25.32 14.87 22.48
C ASN A 518 24.36 16.06 22.40
N ILE A 519 23.46 16.09 21.40
CA ILE A 519 22.39 17.09 21.30
C ILE A 519 21.49 17.02 22.54
N LEU A 520 21.05 15.82 22.94
CA LEU A 520 20.25 15.60 24.15
C LEU A 520 20.94 16.15 25.41
N LYS A 521 22.25 15.87 25.58
CA LYS A 521 23.05 16.40 26.68
C LYS A 521 23.19 17.93 26.62
N GLY A 522 23.18 18.52 25.43
CA GLY A 522 23.30 19.96 25.19
C GLY A 522 21.97 20.74 25.31
N LEU A 523 20.84 20.08 25.54
CA LEU A 523 19.54 20.76 25.60
C LEU A 523 19.47 21.84 26.71
N PRO A 524 18.75 22.96 26.46
CA PRO A 524 18.42 23.94 27.49
C PRO A 524 17.81 23.32 28.76
N GLN A 525 18.15 23.88 29.93
CA GLN A 525 17.72 23.34 31.23
C GLN A 525 16.19 23.22 31.36
N LYS A 526 15.44 24.14 30.73
CA LYS A 526 13.97 24.09 30.70
C LYS A 526 13.43 22.78 30.09
N TYR A 527 14.04 22.29 29.01
CA TYR A 527 13.63 21.05 28.36
C TYR A 527 14.12 19.83 29.13
N LYS A 528 15.34 19.88 29.68
CA LYS A 528 15.85 18.82 30.55
C LYS A 528 14.93 18.54 31.73
N LYS A 529 14.42 19.57 32.41
CA LYS A 529 13.45 19.41 33.52
C LYS A 529 12.16 18.70 33.08
N VAL A 530 11.64 19.03 31.89
CA VAL A 530 10.43 18.38 31.36
C VAL A 530 10.72 16.91 31.00
N LEU A 531 11.88 16.64 30.40
CA LEU A 531 12.28 15.28 30.03
C LEU A 531 12.59 14.41 31.26
N GLU A 532 13.13 15.02 32.33
CA GLU A 532 13.31 14.35 33.63
C GLU A 532 11.96 13.81 34.12
N LYS A 533 10.95 14.69 34.19
CA LYS A 533 9.59 14.32 34.59
C LYS A 533 8.96 13.29 33.66
N ARG A 534 9.26 13.36 32.37
CA ARG A 534 8.71 12.45 31.35
C ARG A 534 9.17 11.01 31.57
N TYR A 535 10.45 10.77 31.87
CA TYR A 535 11.02 9.43 31.96
C TYR A 535 11.29 8.93 33.39
N GLU A 536 11.00 9.72 34.43
CA GLU A 536 11.21 9.32 35.84
C GLU A 536 10.50 8.02 36.25
N THR A 537 9.45 7.62 35.52
CA THR A 537 8.70 6.39 35.82
C THR A 537 9.41 5.11 35.42
N VAL A 538 10.44 5.19 34.55
CA VAL A 538 11.15 4.01 34.01
C VAL A 538 12.62 3.95 34.44
N THR A 539 13.16 5.01 35.03
CA THR A 539 14.55 5.06 35.52
C THR A 539 14.72 6.14 36.59
N LEU A 540 15.66 5.93 37.51
CA LEU A 540 16.08 6.93 38.50
C LEU A 540 16.99 8.01 37.90
N HIS A 541 17.53 7.78 36.69
CA HIS A 541 18.43 8.71 36.01
C HIS A 541 17.98 8.99 34.56
N PRO A 542 16.81 9.61 34.32
CA PRO A 542 16.33 10.01 32.99
C PRO A 542 17.38 10.71 32.11
N SER A 543 18.25 11.53 32.72
CA SER A 543 19.31 12.24 32.01
C SER A 543 20.35 11.34 31.33
N THR A 544 20.49 10.07 31.74
CA THR A 544 21.44 9.13 31.16
C THR A 544 20.86 8.32 30.01
N LEU A 545 19.54 8.35 29.79
CA LEU A 545 18.89 7.59 28.72
C LEU A 545 19.42 8.00 27.36
N SER A 546 19.88 7.01 26.59
CA SER A 546 20.30 7.16 25.21
C SER A 546 19.11 7.53 24.32
N PHE A 547 19.40 8.04 23.12
CA PHE A 547 18.39 8.28 22.10
C PHE A 547 17.62 7.00 21.75
N MET A 548 18.30 5.86 21.58
CA MET A 548 17.64 4.59 21.25
C MET A 548 16.72 4.12 22.38
N GLU A 549 17.15 4.24 23.64
CA GLU A 549 16.28 3.92 24.78
C GLU A 549 15.02 4.79 24.79
N ARG A 550 15.17 6.09 24.51
CA ARG A 550 14.03 7.00 24.36
C ARG A 550 13.11 6.60 23.21
N VAL A 551 13.65 6.16 22.05
CA VAL A 551 12.84 5.62 20.94
C VAL A 551 12.02 4.42 21.39
N VAL A 552 12.62 3.49 22.13
CA VAL A 552 11.92 2.31 22.67
C VAL A 552 10.81 2.73 23.63
N PHE A 553 11.09 3.62 24.58
CA PHE A 553 10.09 4.10 25.54
C PHE A 553 8.97 4.89 24.86
N ASP A 554 9.30 5.85 23.99
CA ASP A 554 8.33 6.70 23.30
C ASP A 554 7.43 5.92 22.33
N SER A 555 7.90 4.77 21.81
CA SER A 555 7.10 3.89 20.95
C SER A 555 5.84 3.34 21.62
N ARG A 556 5.76 3.39 22.95
CA ARG A 556 4.66 2.86 23.78
C ARG A 556 4.28 3.80 24.93
N LEU A 557 4.38 5.11 24.70
CA LEU A 557 4.04 6.15 25.67
C LEU A 557 4.73 5.96 27.04
N ILE A 558 5.94 5.40 27.03
CA ILE A 558 6.80 5.14 28.20
C ILE A 558 6.27 4.04 29.11
N SER A 559 5.06 4.21 29.66
CA SER A 559 4.48 3.31 30.67
C SER A 559 4.25 1.88 30.17
N GLN A 560 4.06 1.69 28.86
CA GLN A 560 3.86 0.35 28.27
C GLN A 560 5.10 -0.22 27.59
N ALA A 561 6.26 0.45 27.69
CA ALA A 561 7.47 0.00 27.00
C ALA A 561 7.93 -1.39 27.43
N HIS A 562 7.76 -1.76 28.71
CA HIS A 562 8.15 -3.06 29.26
C HIS A 562 7.37 -4.26 28.71
N VAL A 563 6.19 -4.02 28.13
CA VAL A 563 5.36 -5.02 27.44
C VAL A 563 5.27 -4.75 25.94
N GLY A 564 6.07 -3.80 25.46
CA GLY A 564 6.13 -3.36 24.07
C GLY A 564 7.09 -4.17 23.21
N GLY A 565 7.53 -3.53 22.12
CA GLY A 565 8.44 -4.15 21.15
C GLY A 565 7.75 -4.99 20.09
N LEU A 566 8.51 -5.37 19.06
CA LEU A 566 8.05 -6.27 18.00
C LEU A 566 7.80 -7.66 18.57
N SER A 567 6.73 -8.36 18.13
CA SER A 567 6.42 -9.69 18.67
C SER A 567 7.58 -10.66 18.48
N THR A 568 7.78 -11.55 19.45
CA THR A 568 8.92 -12.48 19.42
C THR A 568 8.91 -13.42 18.20
N PRO A 569 7.76 -13.90 17.66
CA PRO A 569 7.77 -14.71 16.44
C PRO A 569 8.19 -13.91 15.20
N GLN A 570 7.79 -12.64 15.11
CA GLN A 570 8.26 -11.73 14.06
C GLN A 570 9.78 -11.56 14.14
N GLN A 571 10.33 -11.40 15.35
CA GLN A 571 11.77 -11.28 15.56
C GLN A 571 12.54 -12.57 15.19
N THR A 572 11.99 -13.75 15.46
CA THR A 572 12.58 -15.03 15.04
C THR A 572 12.60 -15.18 13.52
N LEU A 573 11.48 -14.89 12.84
CA LEU A 573 11.44 -14.92 11.37
C LEU A 573 12.42 -13.91 10.76
N LEU A 574 12.50 -12.71 11.32
CA LEU A 574 13.45 -11.69 10.90
C LEU A 574 14.90 -12.17 11.08
N SER A 575 15.24 -12.77 12.22
CA SER A 575 16.59 -13.30 12.50
C SER A 575 16.99 -14.37 11.47
N ILE A 576 16.08 -15.28 11.12
CA ILE A 576 16.27 -16.28 10.06
C ILE A 576 16.53 -15.62 8.70
N MET A 577 15.75 -14.59 8.33
CA MET A 577 15.89 -13.90 7.05
C MET A 577 17.18 -13.09 6.94
N LEU A 578 17.61 -12.40 8.01
CA LEU A 578 18.87 -11.67 8.01
C LEU A 578 20.06 -12.63 7.93
N TYR A 579 20.02 -13.76 8.64
CA TYR A 579 21.03 -14.79 8.51
C TYR A 579 21.04 -15.41 7.10
N PHE A 580 19.86 -15.60 6.49
CA PHE A 580 19.77 -16.02 5.09
C PHE A 580 20.46 -15.04 4.15
N ASP A 581 20.25 -13.73 4.31
CA ASP A 581 20.91 -12.72 3.49
C ASP A 581 22.43 -12.77 3.62
N ILE A 582 22.95 -12.85 4.86
CA ILE A 582 24.39 -12.99 5.13
C ILE A 582 24.96 -14.22 4.40
N MET A 583 24.22 -15.33 4.38
CA MET A 583 24.64 -16.56 3.71
C MET A 583 24.49 -16.50 2.19
N ASP A 584 23.49 -15.78 1.68
CA ASP A 584 23.30 -15.55 0.24
C ASP A 584 24.50 -14.79 -0.32
N ARG A 585 24.92 -13.71 0.35
CA ARG A 585 26.12 -12.92 -0.01
C ARG A 585 27.39 -13.76 -0.08
N LYS A 586 27.62 -14.58 0.94
CA LYS A 586 28.79 -15.50 0.98
C LYS A 586 28.80 -16.54 -0.16
N LYS A 587 27.66 -16.78 -0.81
CA LYS A 587 27.51 -17.74 -1.91
C LYS A 587 27.42 -17.08 -3.29
N GLY A 588 27.74 -15.78 -3.40
CA GLY A 588 27.62 -15.05 -4.67
C GLY A 588 26.19 -14.60 -4.98
N GLU A 589 25.37 -14.40 -3.96
CA GLU A 589 24.05 -13.73 -4.04
C GLU A 589 23.01 -14.40 -4.98
N PRO A 590 22.83 -15.73 -4.97
CA PRO A 590 21.92 -16.40 -5.91
C PRO A 590 20.45 -15.97 -5.75
N TYR A 591 19.98 -15.72 -4.52
CA TYR A 591 18.62 -15.21 -4.30
C TYR A 591 18.48 -13.79 -4.84
N ARG A 592 19.41 -12.89 -4.48
CA ARG A 592 19.45 -11.50 -4.96
C ARG A 592 19.42 -11.43 -6.49
N ASN A 593 20.31 -12.19 -7.13
CA ASN A 593 20.46 -12.22 -8.58
C ASN A 593 19.20 -12.74 -9.28
N THR A 594 18.48 -13.68 -8.67
CA THR A 594 17.21 -14.18 -9.19
C THR A 594 16.13 -13.09 -9.13
N ILE A 595 15.99 -12.40 -8.00
CA ILE A 595 15.02 -11.29 -7.87
C ILE A 595 15.32 -10.17 -8.86
N LYS A 596 16.58 -9.76 -8.99
CA LYS A 596 16.99 -8.72 -9.95
C LYS A 596 16.71 -9.13 -11.39
N LYS A 597 16.93 -10.40 -11.75
CA LYS A 597 16.55 -10.92 -13.08
C LYS A 597 15.04 -10.83 -13.34
N ILE A 598 14.21 -11.13 -12.35
CA ILE A 598 12.73 -10.99 -12.46
C ILE A 598 12.36 -9.53 -12.74
N LEU A 599 12.88 -8.59 -11.94
CA LEU A 599 12.60 -7.15 -12.12
C LEU A 599 13.08 -6.63 -13.47
N ARG A 600 14.32 -6.97 -13.87
CA ARG A 600 14.90 -6.57 -15.16
C ARG A 600 14.10 -7.09 -16.35
N ARG A 601 13.67 -8.35 -16.33
CA ARG A 601 12.83 -8.91 -17.41
C ARG A 601 11.51 -8.15 -17.53
N ARG A 602 10.82 -7.92 -16.41
CA ARG A 602 9.55 -7.16 -16.38
C ARG A 602 9.72 -5.75 -16.94
N MET A 603 10.77 -5.05 -16.54
CA MET A 603 11.13 -3.73 -17.06
C MET A 603 11.41 -3.75 -18.57
N GLN A 604 12.21 -4.71 -19.04
CA GLN A 604 12.50 -4.90 -20.46
C GLN A 604 11.21 -5.21 -21.27
N SER A 605 10.33 -6.06 -20.74
CA SER A 605 9.03 -6.39 -21.39
C SER A 605 8.14 -5.17 -21.55
N PHE A 606 8.13 -4.26 -20.57
CA PHE A 606 7.41 -2.98 -20.64
C PHE A 606 7.98 -2.08 -21.74
N TYR A 607 9.28 -1.80 -21.69
CA TYR A 607 9.92 -0.85 -22.60
C TYR A 607 10.05 -1.36 -24.05
N ALA A 608 10.09 -2.68 -24.26
CA ALA A 608 10.09 -3.28 -25.60
C ALA A 608 8.88 -2.84 -26.45
N GLN A 609 7.75 -2.51 -25.83
CA GLN A 609 6.56 -2.02 -26.56
C GLN A 609 6.62 -0.51 -26.90
N LEU A 610 7.55 0.23 -26.29
CA LEU A 610 7.61 1.69 -26.34
C LEU A 610 8.81 2.23 -27.14
N LYS A 611 9.55 1.36 -27.86
CA LYS A 611 10.78 1.70 -28.60
C LYS A 611 11.80 2.52 -27.77
N THR A 612 11.75 2.39 -26.46
CA THR A 612 12.59 3.15 -25.53
C THR A 612 13.69 2.23 -25.01
N LYS A 613 14.94 2.67 -25.10
CA LYS A 613 16.09 1.88 -24.63
C LYS A 613 16.14 1.91 -23.11
N VAL A 614 16.35 0.74 -22.50
CA VAL A 614 16.55 0.61 -21.06
C VAL A 614 18.04 0.69 -20.76
N ASN A 615 18.46 1.69 -20.01
CA ASN A 615 19.84 1.78 -19.52
C ASN A 615 19.94 1.12 -18.14
N ILE A 616 20.64 -0.03 -18.06
CA ILE A 616 20.87 -0.74 -16.81
C ILE A 616 22.15 -0.20 -16.18
N LYS A 617 22.02 0.43 -15.02
CA LYS A 617 23.14 0.98 -14.26
C LYS A 617 23.31 0.23 -12.92
N PRO A 618 24.54 0.13 -12.38
CA PRO A 618 24.76 -0.57 -11.11
C PRO A 618 24.04 0.04 -9.91
N THR A 619 23.82 1.37 -9.91
CA THR A 619 23.13 2.11 -8.84
C THR A 619 21.61 1.95 -8.88
N ARG A 620 21.05 1.37 -9.95
CA ARG A 620 19.61 1.22 -10.16
C ARG A 620 19.09 -0.04 -9.49
N THR A 621 17.90 0.05 -8.90
CA THR A 621 17.23 -1.08 -8.21
C THR A 621 16.26 -1.86 -9.08
N ASP A 622 15.81 -1.28 -10.19
CA ASP A 622 14.78 -1.83 -11.08
C ASP A 622 13.43 -2.15 -10.40
N TYR A 623 13.23 -1.71 -9.15
CA TYR A 623 11.99 -1.97 -8.40
C TYR A 623 10.83 -1.10 -8.91
N TYR A 624 11.13 0.18 -9.14
CA TYR A 624 10.25 1.14 -9.79
C TYR A 624 10.96 1.77 -10.98
N ASP A 625 10.22 2.58 -11.72
CA ASP A 625 10.76 3.59 -12.63
C ASP A 625 9.83 4.80 -12.68
N LEU A 626 10.39 5.95 -13.06
CA LEU A 626 9.65 7.16 -13.38
C LEU A 626 9.64 7.34 -14.90
N ILE A 627 8.60 6.82 -15.55
CA ILE A 627 8.49 6.87 -17.01
C ILE A 627 8.20 8.30 -17.47
N ASN A 628 8.95 8.79 -18.45
CA ASN A 628 8.82 10.13 -19.01
C ASN A 628 7.93 10.08 -20.27
N ILE A 629 6.67 10.49 -20.15
CA ILE A 629 5.71 10.37 -21.25
C ILE A 629 6.09 11.23 -22.47
N PRO A 630 6.55 12.48 -22.33
CA PRO A 630 7.09 13.26 -23.44
C PRO A 630 8.24 12.58 -24.17
N GLU A 631 9.21 12.03 -23.44
CA GLU A 631 10.34 11.30 -24.05
C GLU A 631 9.88 10.05 -24.80
N ILE A 632 8.99 9.25 -24.19
CA ILE A 632 8.38 8.09 -24.84
C ILE A 632 7.60 8.52 -26.09
N THR A 633 6.89 9.64 -26.02
CA THR A 633 6.14 10.19 -27.16
C THR A 633 7.09 10.58 -28.29
N SER A 634 8.22 11.23 -27.99
CA SER A 634 9.24 11.56 -28.98
C SER A 634 9.83 10.30 -29.62
N ASN A 635 10.17 9.29 -28.82
CA ASN A 635 10.74 8.02 -29.30
C ASN A 635 9.80 7.26 -30.26
N ILE A 636 8.49 7.32 -30.04
CA ILE A 636 7.50 6.57 -30.84
C ILE A 636 6.97 7.38 -32.03
N PHE A 637 6.73 8.68 -31.83
CA PHE A 637 5.96 9.55 -32.75
C PHE A 637 6.68 10.84 -33.16
N GLY A 638 7.89 11.09 -32.64
CA GLY A 638 8.72 12.26 -32.97
C GLY A 638 8.46 13.50 -32.11
N GLU A 639 9.40 14.45 -32.18
CA GLU A 639 9.42 15.68 -31.37
C GLU A 639 8.15 16.54 -31.48
N ARG A 640 7.54 16.60 -32.67
CA ARG A 640 6.30 17.36 -32.89
C ARG A 640 5.15 16.84 -32.03
N ALA A 641 5.01 15.51 -31.94
CA ALA A 641 3.99 14.86 -31.12
C ALA A 641 4.27 15.05 -29.61
N SER A 642 5.54 14.99 -29.21
CA SER A 642 5.97 15.23 -27.83
C SER A 642 5.65 16.65 -27.36
N LYS A 643 5.90 17.67 -28.19
CA LYS A 643 5.52 19.05 -27.87
C LYS A 643 4.00 19.22 -27.79
N TYR A 644 3.27 18.63 -28.74
CA TYR A 644 1.82 18.72 -28.78
C TYR A 644 1.15 18.13 -27.53
N ILE A 645 1.56 16.95 -27.06
CA ILE A 645 0.91 16.31 -25.91
C ILE A 645 1.05 17.15 -24.63
N VAL A 646 2.20 17.80 -24.43
CA VAL A 646 2.46 18.67 -23.27
C VAL A 646 1.72 20.02 -23.39
N GLN A 647 1.53 20.53 -24.60
CA GLN A 647 0.83 21.81 -24.83
C GLN A 647 -0.70 21.70 -24.71
N GLU A 648 -1.26 20.56 -25.12
CA GLU A 648 -2.71 20.41 -25.30
C GLU A 648 -3.44 19.70 -24.15
N TYR A 649 -2.72 18.97 -23.31
CA TYR A 649 -3.27 18.15 -22.25
C TYR A 649 -2.53 18.38 -20.93
N GLU A 650 -3.18 18.01 -19.83
CA GLU A 650 -2.53 17.86 -18.53
C GLU A 650 -2.11 16.39 -18.31
N ASP A 651 -1.11 16.17 -17.45
CA ASP A 651 -0.59 14.82 -17.18
C ASP A 651 -1.64 13.89 -16.53
N LEU A 652 -2.47 14.39 -15.60
CA LEU A 652 -3.58 13.60 -15.07
C LEU A 652 -4.57 13.23 -16.18
N GLU A 653 -4.83 14.07 -17.18
CA GLU A 653 -5.74 13.72 -18.28
C GLU A 653 -5.24 12.49 -19.05
N PHE A 654 -3.92 12.39 -19.27
CA PHE A 654 -3.31 11.17 -19.80
C PHE A 654 -3.57 9.96 -18.90
N LEU A 655 -3.36 10.10 -17.58
CA LEU A 655 -3.57 9.00 -16.64
C LEU A 655 -5.02 8.52 -16.61
N PHE A 656 -5.99 9.45 -16.56
CA PHE A 656 -7.41 9.14 -16.59
C PHE A 656 -7.82 8.49 -17.92
N HIS A 657 -7.25 8.93 -19.04
CA HIS A 657 -7.47 8.31 -20.34
C HIS A 657 -6.93 6.87 -20.38
N LEU A 658 -5.71 6.66 -19.87
CA LEU A 658 -5.08 5.35 -19.75
C LEU A 658 -5.95 4.39 -18.91
N VAL A 659 -6.47 4.86 -17.77
CA VAL A 659 -7.36 4.08 -16.91
C VAL A 659 -8.70 3.80 -17.60
N ALA A 660 -9.37 4.81 -18.12
CA ALA A 660 -10.73 4.69 -18.65
C ALA A 660 -10.80 3.85 -19.93
N LYS A 661 -9.80 3.96 -20.82
CA LYS A 661 -9.81 3.26 -22.11
C LYS A 661 -9.04 1.95 -22.09
N TYR A 662 -7.95 1.88 -21.34
CA TYR A 662 -7.02 0.74 -21.36
C TYR A 662 -6.93 -0.01 -20.02
N ASN A 663 -7.73 0.37 -19.02
CA ASN A 663 -7.84 -0.32 -17.73
C ASN A 663 -6.47 -0.54 -17.06
N THR A 664 -5.58 0.45 -17.18
CA THR A 664 -4.19 0.39 -16.73
C THR A 664 -3.93 1.55 -15.78
N ILE A 665 -3.40 1.25 -14.59
CA ILE A 665 -3.16 2.24 -13.53
C ILE A 665 -1.65 2.40 -13.32
N LEU A 666 -1.20 3.64 -13.42
CA LEU A 666 0.12 4.12 -12.98
C LEU A 666 -0.09 5.15 -11.87
N LEU A 667 0.99 5.64 -11.27
CA LEU A 667 0.89 6.76 -10.33
C LEU A 667 1.56 8.02 -10.86
N PRO A 668 0.98 9.20 -10.66
CA PRO A 668 1.66 10.44 -11.01
C PRO A 668 2.89 10.59 -10.13
N GLY A 669 3.99 11.00 -10.76
CA GLY A 669 5.24 11.29 -10.08
C GLY A 669 5.18 12.56 -9.22
N SER A 670 4.31 13.52 -9.57
CA SER A 670 4.18 14.82 -8.87
C SER A 670 4.01 14.67 -7.36
N GLY A 671 3.17 13.74 -6.90
CA GLY A 671 2.98 13.49 -5.47
C GLY A 671 4.15 12.77 -4.76
N PHE A 672 5.27 12.57 -5.45
CA PHE A 672 6.56 12.14 -4.89
C PHE A 672 7.63 13.26 -4.95
N GLY A 673 7.27 14.46 -5.37
CA GLY A 673 8.20 15.58 -5.55
C GLY A 673 9.04 15.48 -6.83
N THR A 674 8.53 14.84 -7.89
CA THR A 674 9.11 14.96 -9.24
C THR A 674 8.29 15.93 -10.10
N THR A 675 8.74 16.17 -11.33
CA THR A 675 8.08 17.08 -12.28
C THR A 675 6.81 16.44 -12.85
N PRO A 676 5.87 17.25 -13.39
CA PRO A 676 4.75 16.75 -14.18
C PRO A 676 5.19 15.83 -15.32
N TRP A 677 4.24 15.04 -15.84
CA TRP A 677 4.43 14.11 -16.97
C TRP A 677 5.35 12.90 -16.74
N ARG A 678 5.88 12.76 -15.52
CA ARG A 678 6.58 11.54 -15.08
C ARG A 678 5.64 10.68 -14.26
N PHE A 679 5.54 9.38 -14.58
CA PHE A 679 4.67 8.44 -13.88
C PHE A 679 5.47 7.31 -13.25
N ARG A 680 5.15 6.99 -12.00
CA ARG A 680 5.73 5.85 -11.30
C ARG A 680 5.07 4.55 -11.76
N ILE A 681 5.90 3.61 -12.17
CA ILE A 681 5.56 2.20 -12.38
C ILE A 681 6.34 1.33 -11.39
N SER A 682 5.69 0.29 -10.84
CA SER A 682 6.34 -0.77 -10.06
C SER A 682 6.54 -1.99 -10.95
N PHE A 683 7.73 -2.60 -10.91
CA PHE A 683 8.02 -3.88 -11.58
C PHE A 683 7.88 -5.09 -10.64
N ALA A 684 7.49 -4.88 -9.38
CA ALA A 684 7.49 -5.92 -8.38
C ALA A 684 6.18 -6.70 -8.27
N ASN A 685 5.06 -6.17 -8.76
CA ASN A 685 3.72 -6.57 -8.29
C ASN A 685 2.85 -7.37 -9.27
N LEU A 686 3.16 -7.33 -10.58
CA LEU A 686 2.42 -8.06 -11.62
C LEU A 686 3.28 -9.14 -12.31
N ASP A 687 2.67 -9.94 -13.18
CA ASP A 687 3.39 -10.95 -13.97
C ASP A 687 4.13 -10.31 -15.16
N GLU A 688 5.15 -10.98 -15.68
CA GLU A 688 5.97 -10.47 -16.80
C GLU A 688 5.13 -10.10 -18.04
N LYS A 689 4.13 -10.93 -18.38
CA LYS A 689 3.19 -10.69 -19.48
C LYS A 689 2.36 -9.41 -19.33
N ASP A 690 2.08 -9.01 -18.09
CA ASP A 690 1.23 -7.85 -17.81
C ASP A 690 1.99 -6.57 -18.16
N TYR A 691 3.30 -6.53 -17.94
CA TYR A 691 4.14 -5.39 -18.30
C TYR A 691 4.23 -5.15 -19.81
N SER A 692 4.24 -6.22 -20.61
CA SER A 692 4.10 -6.09 -22.07
C SER A 692 2.73 -5.47 -22.42
N THR A 693 1.66 -5.88 -21.76
CA THR A 693 0.33 -5.30 -21.99
C THR A 693 0.27 -3.82 -21.57
N ILE A 694 0.86 -3.49 -20.41
CA ILE A 694 0.93 -2.12 -19.89
C ILE A 694 1.72 -1.22 -20.85
N GLY A 695 2.89 -1.67 -21.34
CA GLY A 695 3.69 -0.91 -22.31
C GLY A 695 2.90 -0.62 -23.59
N ARG A 696 2.18 -1.62 -24.12
CA ARG A 696 1.29 -1.43 -25.26
C ARG A 696 0.18 -0.42 -24.98
N ASN A 697 -0.46 -0.52 -23.81
CA ASN A 697 -1.55 0.36 -23.40
C ASN A 697 -1.08 1.82 -23.27
N VAL A 698 0.11 2.05 -22.69
CA VAL A 698 0.74 3.38 -22.64
C VAL A 698 0.97 3.93 -24.06
N GLY A 699 1.57 3.14 -24.96
CA GLY A 699 1.81 3.56 -26.34
C GLY A 699 0.51 3.89 -27.10
N LEU A 700 -0.54 3.10 -26.89
CA LEU A 700 -1.86 3.35 -27.49
C LEU A 700 -2.54 4.59 -26.90
N ALA A 701 -2.43 4.81 -25.59
CA ALA A 701 -2.95 6.01 -24.94
C ALA A 701 -2.26 7.29 -25.45
N ILE A 702 -0.94 7.26 -25.62
CA ILE A 702 -0.19 8.36 -26.24
C ILE A 702 -0.70 8.58 -27.68
N LYS A 703 -0.78 7.51 -28.49
CA LYS A 703 -1.24 7.57 -29.88
C LYS A 703 -2.60 8.27 -30.02
N ASP A 704 -3.54 7.95 -29.14
CA ASP A 704 -4.86 8.58 -29.15
C ASP A 704 -4.81 10.09 -28.95
N LEU A 705 -3.97 10.55 -28.03
CA LEU A 705 -3.88 11.97 -27.66
C LEU A 705 -3.16 12.78 -28.74
N VAL A 706 -2.13 12.22 -29.37
CA VAL A 706 -1.34 12.90 -30.40
C VAL A 706 -1.84 12.68 -31.83
N ALA A 707 -2.88 11.86 -32.04
CA ALA A 707 -3.46 11.60 -33.36
C ALA A 707 -3.70 12.85 -34.23
N PRO A 708 -4.14 14.01 -33.69
CA PRO A 708 -4.34 15.22 -34.49
C PRO A 708 -3.09 15.78 -35.18
N VAL A 709 -1.89 15.46 -34.68
CA VAL A 709 -0.60 15.95 -35.25
C VAL A 709 0.22 14.88 -35.95
N LEU A 710 -0.28 13.64 -36.00
CA LEU A 710 0.33 12.56 -36.78
C LEU A 710 -0.09 12.57 -38.26
N ASN A 711 -1.16 13.30 -38.58
CA ASN A 711 -1.73 13.40 -39.91
C ASN A 711 -1.13 14.57 -40.70
#